data_AF-A0A915B0L3-F1
#
_entry.id   AF-A0A915B0L3-F1
#
_cell.length_a   1.000
_cell.length_b   1.000
_cell.length_c   1.000
_cell.angle_alpha   90.00
_cell.angle_beta   90.00
_cell.angle_gamma   90.00
#
_symmetry.space_group_name_H-M   'P 1'
#
loop_
_entity.id
_entity.type
_entity.pdbx_description
1 polymer ?
#
loop_
_entity_poly.entity_id
_entity_poly.type
_entity_poly.pdbx_seq_one_letter_code
_entity_poly.pdbx_strand_id
1 'polypeptide(L)'
;MLHGSLRSVSGVGVVFCKTISLGRVVEPFPKPDAKIILPLNNAITNAFQEARSSIDTLFRDTEPRLITDTSVSEIRASIVDGIPLPNVRLLSNLFFGAADRKPLKVNMLVTHWAHFIYTDLVHIGSTQLSQGNKQIPLPCCSSEALHPECLPVTVGADDPRYGGFLSCMPYARTTVASRPFCALGPREQANQATSYLDASVIYGSTPNRGNILRTFRNGQLLTSTESINGNMPPTTQTVNSTLAGSSSCASNGGKTLNSKWNDEQLFQETRRIVAAQLQHITYNEFLPIVVGRQNWMKYGLHSEPNGFSDSYSLSVDASVINSYAAVVGQFFYTIFVSRMAQYDDRGIRMSERPLNEYFYDPASLYFNERIEGVIRYLLLEPIHRPGLHMSDEFRDKLFKGGGNLGLDLAALILQTGRDHGIPPYTAWREHCSGKKITSFNELVKDVVGGHETISRLKRAFKHVDDVDLFILGLAEKPLRGALTKRGDRFWYENDLSPSAFTEEQLSEIKKTTMAQVICDNIDRIGQVQPMAFQMGDDYDNYPLFCNSSLLAGPDFSKWRDDSPKVEMPITTASVEKALALGRLEVEERRKKEERNIRRNQHDFKSGDPLLSYGKMMRAKRQALEMAKVSDVLLETTKILMSGEGLDNGEKLPLRFDIPTLQKLLPQIDVSTFVGNFTAFLGSGGSVDKCLPKNLPCDHTTPYRTPSGWCNNLRNPQFANAFGPLLHLLPPAYEDGIDTPRSLSVKGVPLPSARVISNTIHFDQPYNHVKFSLMLMQFGQFLDHDMTHSPTERGPDDEILNCTRCDSQKTISVHCMPLPVPEDDPHFPTHDENGERRCLPFARSLLGQLTLGYRNQLNQLTSYIDGSVIYGSTECEAAELRMFEGGRLNSTNLGSHNSEALPQGDQEQDCRSAPKHPCFVAGDERNSHQPGLTTVHNIFLREHNRIARQLEILSPFWNDEKIYQETRRIVGAEIQHIVYNEFVPKLIGNSLMAKYNLVPLKDDYFTGYDPSCDASISHPFATAAFRFGHTLVRRFFNRYDMLYRNRTAPLDLVDNFNSVEAVYDKHKGGIDSLLVGMLGTPTMAFDRFVTNALRNHLFGRRGEPLSGMDLISLNILRARDHGVQPYNAFRELCGLRRAQRFEDLATEMDDTAIAALRSIYLSVEDIDLFPGLLSERPMKGALMPPTMACIIAEQFQRSKKCDRFFYENNLAEIKFTKEQLNEIRKIKLGGILCANAPALMKIQPDVFALPDELV
;
A
#
# COMPACT_ATOMS: atom_id res chain seq x y z
N MET A 1 28.69 59.73 0.85
CA MET A 1 28.17 60.80 1.73
C MET A 1 26.67 60.59 1.90
N LEU A 2 26.25 60.47 3.16
CA LEU A 2 24.98 60.88 3.77
C LEU A 2 23.62 60.58 3.11
N HIS A 3 22.85 59.76 3.85
CA HIS A 3 21.42 59.86 4.19
C HIS A 3 20.44 60.70 3.34
N GLY A 4 19.28 60.09 3.05
CA GLY A 4 18.05 60.79 2.70
C GLY A 4 16.79 59.92 2.70
N SER A 5 16.11 59.89 3.85
CA SER A 5 14.65 59.81 4.03
C SER A 5 13.83 58.66 3.41
N LEU A 6 13.23 57.88 4.31
CA LEU A 6 11.91 57.23 4.23
C LEU A 6 10.91 57.95 3.29
N ARG A 7 10.29 57.18 2.38
CA ARG A 7 8.86 57.27 2.07
C ARG A 7 8.31 55.87 1.85
N SER A 8 7.30 55.53 2.65
CA SER A 8 6.40 54.40 2.45
C SER A 8 5.82 54.42 1.04
N VAL A 9 6.01 53.34 0.29
CA VAL A 9 5.09 52.94 -0.77
C VAL A 9 4.52 51.59 -0.37
N SER A 10 3.43 51.64 0.39
CA SER A 10 2.47 50.54 0.47
C SER A 10 1.92 50.32 -0.95
N GLY A 11 2.36 49.26 -1.61
CA GLY A 11 1.91 48.86 -2.93
C GLY A 11 2.01 47.35 -3.07
N VAL A 12 1.28 46.62 -2.22
CA VAL A 12 0.96 45.21 -2.50
C VAL A 12 0.01 45.23 -3.69
N GLY A 13 0.53 44.97 -4.89
CA GLY A 13 -0.29 44.79 -6.08
C GLY A 13 -1.10 43.50 -5.93
N VAL A 14 -2.37 43.63 -5.57
CA VAL A 14 -3.35 42.53 -5.62
C VAL A 14 -3.70 42.33 -7.10
N VAL A 15 -3.46 41.13 -7.65
CA VAL A 15 -4.06 40.73 -8.93
C VAL A 15 -5.57 40.58 -8.69
N PHE A 16 -6.37 41.42 -9.34
CA PHE A 16 -7.83 41.43 -9.18
C PHE A 16 -8.46 40.36 -10.09
N CYS A 17 -8.99 39.27 -9.51
CA CYS A 17 -9.85 38.35 -10.28
C CYS A 17 -11.10 39.11 -10.78
N LYS A 18 -11.39 39.07 -12.08
CA LYS A 18 -12.65 39.60 -12.63
C LYS A 18 -13.81 38.72 -12.13
N THR A 19 -14.56 39.22 -11.15
CA THR A 19 -15.78 38.56 -10.67
C THR A 19 -16.87 38.74 -11.73
N ILE A 20 -17.28 37.66 -12.40
CA ILE A 20 -18.52 37.66 -13.19
C ILE A 20 -19.69 37.69 -12.21
N SER A 21 -20.56 38.69 -12.35
CA SER A 21 -21.71 38.92 -11.49
C SER A 21 -22.70 37.75 -11.51
N LEU A 22 -23.25 37.41 -10.34
CA LEU A 22 -24.42 36.54 -10.16
C LEU A 22 -25.59 36.98 -11.08
N GLY A 23 -25.75 36.30 -12.20
CA GLY A 23 -26.87 36.45 -13.14
C GLY A 23 -28.07 35.59 -12.73
N ARG A 24 -29.26 36.20 -12.75
CA ARG A 24 -30.55 35.66 -12.31
C ARG A 24 -30.96 34.34 -12.95
N VAL A 25 -31.63 33.53 -12.13
CA VAL A 25 -32.48 32.39 -12.47
C VAL A 25 -33.45 32.74 -13.60
N VAL A 26 -33.46 31.95 -14.68
CA VAL A 26 -34.60 31.82 -15.62
C VAL A 26 -34.79 30.35 -15.95
N GLU A 27 -36.03 29.90 -15.83
CA GLU A 27 -36.57 28.54 -16.02
C GLU A 27 -36.61 28.06 -17.50
N PRO A 28 -36.97 26.78 -17.79
CA PRO A 28 -36.38 25.94 -18.85
C PRO A 28 -37.23 25.80 -20.12
N PHE A 29 -36.67 25.10 -21.15
CA PHE A 29 -37.26 24.16 -22.14
C PHE A 29 -36.52 24.23 -23.51
N PRO A 30 -36.65 23.24 -24.45
CA PRO A 30 -36.92 21.81 -24.36
C PRO A 30 -35.89 20.92 -25.14
N LYS A 31 -36.00 19.59 -24.98
CA LYS A 31 -35.26 18.53 -25.72
C LYS A 31 -35.38 18.64 -27.25
N PRO A 32 -34.45 18.02 -27.99
CA PRO A 32 -34.84 17.25 -29.17
C PRO A 32 -34.42 15.79 -29.09
N ASP A 33 -35.40 14.91 -29.24
CA ASP A 33 -35.24 13.53 -29.69
C ASP A 33 -34.77 13.51 -31.16
N ALA A 34 -33.79 12.67 -31.51
CA ALA A 34 -33.83 11.91 -32.75
C ALA A 34 -32.78 10.77 -32.75
N LYS A 35 -33.30 9.55 -32.75
CA LYS A 35 -32.62 8.30 -33.07
C LYS A 35 -32.05 8.33 -34.49
N ILE A 36 -30.82 7.87 -34.68
CA ILE A 36 -30.43 7.09 -35.87
C ILE A 36 -29.62 5.88 -35.39
N ILE A 37 -30.25 4.71 -35.49
CA ILE A 37 -29.63 3.38 -35.42
C ILE A 37 -29.48 2.90 -36.87
N LEU A 38 -28.32 2.34 -37.22
CA LEU A 38 -28.13 1.06 -37.95
C LEU A 38 -26.62 0.80 -38.21
N PRO A 39 -26.20 -0.47 -38.45
CA PRO A 39 -24.99 -1.06 -37.89
C PRO A 39 -23.97 -1.47 -38.97
N LEU A 40 -22.69 -1.65 -38.60
CA LEU A 40 -21.74 -2.42 -39.42
C LEU A 40 -20.64 -3.11 -38.59
N ASN A 41 -20.90 -4.41 -38.38
CA ASN A 41 -20.07 -5.59 -38.15
C ASN A 41 -18.53 -5.49 -37.98
N ASN A 42 -18.06 -6.02 -36.84
CA ASN A 42 -17.27 -7.26 -36.69
C ASN A 42 -16.01 -7.54 -37.53
N ALA A 43 -15.37 -6.55 -38.15
CA ALA A 43 -14.02 -6.71 -38.73
C ALA A 43 -12.91 -5.93 -37.98
N ILE A 44 -13.28 -5.05 -37.04
CA ILE A 44 -12.32 -4.18 -36.33
C ILE A 44 -11.83 -4.80 -35.01
N THR A 45 -12.60 -5.71 -34.40
CA THR A 45 -12.29 -6.29 -33.09
C THR A 45 -11.07 -7.22 -33.09
N ASN A 46 -10.83 -7.94 -34.20
CA ASN A 46 -9.69 -8.85 -34.30
C ASN A 46 -8.37 -8.13 -34.64
N ALA A 47 -8.43 -6.99 -35.36
CA ALA A 47 -7.25 -6.14 -35.58
C ALA A 47 -6.82 -5.39 -34.31
N PHE A 48 -7.76 -5.10 -33.39
CA PHE A 48 -7.48 -4.48 -32.10
C PHE A 48 -6.87 -5.44 -31.07
N GLN A 49 -7.14 -6.75 -31.16
CA GLN A 49 -6.56 -7.73 -30.24
C GLN A 49 -5.10 -8.08 -30.57
N GLU A 50 -4.72 -8.19 -31.85
CA GLU A 50 -3.30 -8.38 -32.24
C GLU A 50 -2.47 -7.12 -31.99
N ALA A 51 -3.04 -5.92 -32.12
CA ALA A 51 -2.36 -4.69 -31.74
C ALA A 51 -2.16 -4.57 -30.21
N ARG A 52 -3.07 -5.11 -29.39
CA ARG A 52 -2.99 -5.06 -27.91
C ARG A 52 -1.86 -5.93 -27.37
N SER A 53 -1.64 -7.13 -27.92
CA SER A 53 -0.57 -8.03 -27.44
C SER A 53 0.83 -7.56 -27.81
N SER A 54 1.00 -6.90 -28.97
CA SER A 54 2.27 -6.28 -29.37
C SER A 54 2.55 -4.97 -28.64
N ILE A 55 1.52 -4.28 -28.13
CA ILE A 55 1.65 -3.06 -27.33
C ILE A 55 2.09 -3.39 -25.88
N ASP A 56 1.54 -4.43 -25.26
CA ASP A 56 1.92 -4.82 -23.89
C ASP A 56 3.36 -5.36 -23.79
N THR A 57 3.95 -5.83 -24.90
CA THR A 57 5.37 -6.21 -24.97
C THR A 57 6.31 -5.01 -25.12
N LEU A 58 5.82 -3.92 -25.73
CA LEU A 58 6.57 -2.70 -25.98
C LEU A 58 6.80 -1.86 -24.70
N PHE A 59 5.93 -2.02 -23.70
CA PHE A 59 5.96 -1.23 -22.45
C PHE A 59 6.56 -1.95 -21.23
N ARG A 60 7.05 -3.19 -21.39
CA ARG A 60 7.69 -3.95 -20.28
C ARG A 60 9.18 -3.69 -20.11
N ASP A 61 9.87 -3.23 -21.15
CA ASP A 61 11.27 -2.80 -21.09
C ASP A 61 11.32 -1.29 -21.40
N THR A 62 11.55 -0.45 -20.40
CA THR A 62 11.43 1.01 -20.51
C THR A 62 12.48 1.68 -21.39
N GLU A 63 13.59 1.02 -21.73
CA GLU A 63 14.55 1.45 -22.78
C GLU A 63 15.21 0.23 -23.46
N PRO A 64 15.53 0.29 -24.77
CA PRO A 64 16.28 -0.77 -25.45
C PRO A 64 17.72 -0.88 -24.91
N ARG A 65 18.09 -1.99 -24.27
CA ARG A 65 19.43 -2.19 -23.68
C ARG A 65 20.43 -2.72 -24.71
N LEU A 66 21.50 -1.97 -24.98
CA LEU A 66 22.71 -2.51 -25.63
C LEU A 66 23.51 -3.30 -24.59
N ILE A 67 23.37 -4.63 -24.61
CA ILE A 67 24.28 -5.50 -23.87
C ILE A 67 25.58 -5.56 -24.66
N THR A 68 26.51 -4.66 -24.36
CA THR A 68 27.93 -4.92 -24.58
C THR A 68 28.58 -5.07 -23.21
N ASP A 69 28.80 -6.33 -22.86
CA ASP A 69 29.58 -6.79 -21.72
C ASP A 69 30.85 -5.94 -21.55
N THR A 70 30.99 -5.26 -20.39
CA THR A 70 32.26 -4.92 -19.66
C THR A 70 32.43 -3.50 -19.08
N SER A 71 31.66 -2.45 -19.42
CA SER A 71 31.92 -1.10 -18.86
C SER A 71 30.76 -0.49 -18.05
N VAL A 72 30.98 -0.34 -16.74
CA VAL A 72 29.98 0.13 -15.75
C VAL A 72 29.87 1.67 -15.70
N SER A 73 30.84 2.39 -16.29
CA SER A 73 30.97 3.85 -16.20
C SER A 73 31.58 4.51 -17.45
N GLU A 74 31.86 3.79 -18.53
CA GLU A 74 32.47 4.39 -19.73
C GLU A 74 31.43 5.04 -20.64
N ILE A 75 31.87 6.04 -21.41
CA ILE A 75 31.05 6.74 -22.39
C ILE A 75 30.87 5.86 -23.63
N ARG A 76 29.70 5.96 -24.29
CA ARG A 76 29.41 5.27 -25.55
C ARG A 76 30.53 5.47 -26.60
N ALA A 77 31.04 4.36 -27.12
CA ALA A 77 32.05 4.30 -28.19
C ALA A 77 31.45 3.70 -29.48
N SER A 78 32.20 3.81 -30.58
CA SER A 78 31.82 3.25 -31.88
C SER A 78 31.69 1.73 -31.79
N ILE A 79 30.59 1.17 -32.32
CA ILE A 79 30.34 -0.27 -32.31
C ILE A 79 31.24 -1.04 -33.29
N VAL A 80 31.93 -0.33 -34.19
CA VAL A 80 32.77 -0.93 -35.23
C VAL A 80 34.16 -1.28 -34.70
N ASP A 81 34.72 -0.43 -33.84
CA ASP A 81 36.13 -0.48 -33.46
C ASP A 81 36.42 -0.06 -32.02
N GLY A 82 35.39 0.26 -31.22
CA GLY A 82 35.53 0.64 -29.81
C GLY A 82 36.19 2.01 -29.58
N ILE A 83 36.43 2.79 -30.64
CA ILE A 83 37.04 4.13 -30.54
C ILE A 83 35.97 5.15 -30.09
N PRO A 84 36.33 6.20 -29.31
CA PRO A 84 35.39 7.26 -28.94
C PRO A 84 34.65 7.86 -30.15
N LEU A 85 33.35 8.09 -29.94
CA LEU A 85 32.49 8.71 -30.95
C LEU A 85 32.96 10.13 -31.32
N PRO A 86 32.58 10.65 -32.50
CA PRO A 86 33.00 11.97 -32.97
C PRO A 86 32.71 13.07 -31.94
N ASN A 87 33.63 14.02 -31.80
CA ASN A 87 33.50 15.14 -30.88
C ASN A 87 32.13 15.85 -31.03
N VAL A 88 31.44 16.07 -29.91
CA VAL A 88 30.06 16.63 -29.91
C VAL A 88 29.97 18.07 -30.40
N ARG A 89 31.04 18.87 -30.27
CA ARG A 89 31.12 20.23 -30.83
C ARG A 89 31.24 20.20 -32.35
N LEU A 90 32.01 19.26 -32.90
CA LEU A 90 32.03 19.02 -34.35
C LEU A 90 30.64 18.63 -34.86
N LEU A 91 29.92 17.76 -34.14
CA LEU A 91 28.56 17.37 -34.50
C LEU A 91 27.57 18.53 -34.41
N SER A 92 27.68 19.38 -33.39
CA SER A 92 26.90 20.61 -33.26
C SER A 92 27.06 21.51 -34.51
N ASN A 93 28.30 21.77 -34.92
CA ASN A 93 28.61 22.57 -36.12
C ASN A 93 28.09 21.94 -37.42
N LEU A 94 28.12 20.60 -37.54
CA LEU A 94 27.70 19.89 -38.76
C LEU A 94 26.17 19.83 -38.94
N PHE A 95 25.43 19.68 -37.84
CA PHE A 95 24.01 19.37 -37.88
C PHE A 95 23.10 20.49 -37.40
N PHE A 96 23.50 21.31 -36.42
CA PHE A 96 22.61 22.32 -35.82
C PHE A 96 22.84 23.72 -36.41
N GLY A 97 22.68 23.85 -37.73
CA GLY A 97 22.80 25.13 -38.45
C GLY A 97 21.62 26.09 -38.24
N ALA A 98 21.57 27.16 -39.03
CA ALA A 98 20.43 28.09 -39.03
C ALA A 98 19.14 27.44 -39.59
N ALA A 99 17.99 27.75 -38.98
CA ALA A 99 16.68 27.19 -39.31
C ALA A 99 16.13 27.65 -40.69
N ASP A 100 15.28 26.81 -41.32
CA ASP A 100 14.44 27.20 -42.46
C ASP A 100 13.28 28.09 -41.98
N ARG A 101 13.10 29.26 -42.61
CA ARG A 101 12.22 30.35 -42.14
C ARG A 101 10.74 30.22 -42.53
N LYS A 102 10.28 29.04 -42.99
CA LYS A 102 8.87 28.87 -43.41
C LYS A 102 7.93 28.73 -42.20
N PRO A 103 7.00 29.67 -41.97
CA PRO A 103 6.15 29.70 -40.78
C PRO A 103 5.18 28.52 -40.71
N LEU A 104 4.92 28.02 -39.50
CA LEU A 104 3.87 27.04 -39.17
C LEU A 104 2.65 27.77 -38.58
N LYS A 105 1.47 27.13 -38.63
CA LYS A 105 0.23 27.66 -38.01
C LYS A 105 0.16 27.43 -36.49
N VAL A 106 1.30 27.30 -35.83
CA VAL A 106 1.45 27.02 -34.39
C VAL A 106 2.31 28.12 -33.79
N ASN A 107 1.93 28.61 -32.61
CA ASN A 107 2.56 29.78 -32.00
C ASN A 107 3.57 29.40 -30.90
N MET A 108 4.33 30.40 -30.44
CA MET A 108 5.40 30.27 -29.46
C MET A 108 4.96 29.76 -28.08
N LEU A 109 3.66 29.73 -27.78
CA LEU A 109 3.12 29.11 -26.57
C LEU A 109 3.42 27.60 -26.52
N VAL A 110 3.42 26.90 -27.66
CA VAL A 110 3.77 25.47 -27.72
C VAL A 110 5.20 25.22 -27.24
N THR A 111 6.15 26.05 -27.66
CA THR A 111 7.55 25.92 -27.24
C THR A 111 7.72 26.13 -25.74
N HIS A 112 7.03 27.11 -25.17
CA HIS A 112 7.13 27.43 -23.75
C HIS A 112 6.36 26.47 -22.85
N TRP A 113 5.25 25.90 -23.34
CA TRP A 113 4.52 24.85 -22.64
C TRP A 113 5.30 23.52 -22.65
N ALA A 114 5.96 23.19 -23.76
CA ALA A 114 6.89 22.06 -23.81
C ALA A 114 8.03 22.20 -22.78
N HIS A 115 8.59 23.42 -22.69
CA HIS A 115 9.60 23.74 -21.69
C HIS A 115 9.05 23.62 -20.25
N PHE A 116 7.85 24.15 -20.00
CA PHE A 116 7.17 24.03 -18.72
C PHE A 116 7.02 22.56 -18.28
N ILE A 117 6.43 21.72 -19.15
CA ILE A 117 6.25 20.29 -18.92
C ILE A 117 7.60 19.61 -18.64
N TYR A 118 8.62 19.92 -19.46
CA TYR A 118 9.94 19.37 -19.26
C TYR A 118 10.52 19.74 -17.88
N THR A 119 10.40 20.99 -17.44
CA THR A 119 10.90 21.42 -16.12
C THR A 119 10.07 20.94 -14.94
N ASP A 120 8.81 20.59 -15.16
CA ASP A 120 7.95 19.95 -14.14
C ASP A 120 8.36 18.50 -13.90
N LEU A 121 8.74 17.81 -14.98
CA LEU A 121 9.11 16.40 -14.99
C LEU A 121 10.61 16.14 -14.75
N VAL A 122 11.48 17.08 -15.09
CA VAL A 122 12.93 16.85 -15.22
C VAL A 122 13.75 17.98 -14.59
N HIS A 123 14.63 17.60 -13.67
CA HIS A 123 15.73 18.41 -13.17
C HIS A 123 16.98 17.56 -12.95
N ILE A 124 17.85 17.47 -13.96
CA ILE A 124 19.09 16.70 -13.87
C ILE A 124 20.14 17.49 -13.07
N GLY A 125 20.60 16.93 -11.94
CA GLY A 125 21.62 17.56 -11.11
C GLY A 125 23.04 17.43 -11.69
N SER A 126 23.87 18.47 -11.58
CA SER A 126 25.30 18.41 -11.91
C SER A 126 26.15 18.12 -10.69
N THR A 127 27.23 17.33 -10.82
CA THR A 127 28.20 17.15 -9.73
C THR A 127 28.97 18.45 -9.43
N GLN A 128 29.01 18.87 -8.17
CA GLN A 128 29.62 20.12 -7.71
C GLN A 128 30.51 19.88 -6.48
N LEU A 129 31.47 20.78 -6.24
CA LEU A 129 32.29 20.80 -5.03
C LEU A 129 31.52 21.48 -3.89
N SER A 130 31.63 20.92 -2.69
CA SER A 130 31.08 21.52 -1.47
C SER A 130 32.18 22.19 -0.66
N GLN A 131 32.07 23.51 -0.45
CA GLN A 131 32.97 24.28 0.40
C GLN A 131 32.13 25.03 1.46
N GLY A 132 31.97 24.41 2.64
CA GLY A 132 31.06 24.92 3.68
C GLY A 132 29.61 24.89 3.21
N ASN A 133 28.90 26.03 3.30
CA ASN A 133 27.51 26.17 2.82
C ASN A 133 27.41 26.62 1.34
N LYS A 134 28.51 26.63 0.59
CA LYS A 134 28.53 27.04 -0.82
C LYS A 134 28.84 25.85 -1.72
N GLN A 135 28.04 25.69 -2.77
CA GLN A 135 28.30 24.74 -3.86
C GLN A 135 29.01 25.47 -5.00
N ILE A 136 30.07 24.87 -5.55
CA ILE A 136 30.92 25.46 -6.58
C ILE A 136 31.05 24.48 -7.75
N PRO A 137 30.93 24.91 -9.02
CA PRO A 137 31.12 24.03 -10.17
C PRO A 137 32.51 23.38 -10.21
N LEU A 138 32.60 22.15 -10.72
CA LEU A 138 33.88 21.47 -10.94
C LEU A 138 34.72 22.17 -12.02
N PRO A 139 36.02 22.42 -11.80
CA PRO A 139 36.87 23.15 -12.75
C PRO A 139 37.36 22.27 -13.91
N CYS A 140 36.44 21.74 -14.72
CA CYS A 140 36.71 20.71 -15.72
C CYS A 140 37.55 21.11 -16.94
N CYS A 141 37.99 22.38 -17.03
CA CYS A 141 38.89 22.87 -18.07
C CYS A 141 40.19 23.49 -17.51
N SER A 142 40.53 23.21 -16.23
CA SER A 142 41.78 23.70 -15.64
C SER A 142 42.99 22.85 -16.07
N SER A 143 44.19 23.41 -15.92
CA SER A 143 45.46 22.75 -16.23
C SER A 143 45.97 21.80 -15.13
N GLU A 144 45.24 21.66 -14.02
CA GLU A 144 45.57 20.76 -12.91
C GLU A 144 44.96 19.36 -13.12
N ALA A 145 45.28 18.40 -12.23
CA ALA A 145 44.77 17.03 -12.34
C ALA A 145 43.23 17.02 -12.48
N LEU A 146 42.75 16.49 -13.62
CA LEU A 146 41.34 16.50 -13.99
C LEU A 146 40.55 15.63 -13.00
N HIS A 147 39.52 16.20 -12.37
CA HIS A 147 38.65 15.47 -11.46
C HIS A 147 37.97 14.30 -12.20
N PRO A 148 37.81 13.09 -11.60
CA PRO A 148 37.26 11.91 -12.30
C PRO A 148 35.86 12.11 -12.90
N GLU A 149 35.09 13.05 -12.34
CA GLU A 149 33.75 13.43 -12.81
C GLU A 149 33.76 14.52 -13.89
N CYS A 150 34.93 14.93 -14.41
CA CYS A 150 35.04 15.90 -15.49
C CYS A 150 35.17 15.22 -16.86
N LEU A 151 34.26 15.55 -17.78
CA LEU A 151 34.27 15.08 -19.17
C LEU A 151 34.17 16.27 -20.13
N PRO A 152 35.19 17.14 -20.19
CA PRO A 152 35.13 18.37 -20.96
C PRO A 152 34.90 18.12 -22.46
N VAL A 153 34.16 19.01 -23.09
CA VAL A 153 34.01 19.00 -24.55
C VAL A 153 35.22 19.71 -25.16
N THR A 154 36.03 18.97 -25.92
CA THR A 154 37.21 19.54 -26.58
C THR A 154 36.81 20.47 -27.71
N VAL A 155 37.52 21.59 -27.85
CA VAL A 155 37.32 22.56 -28.92
C VAL A 155 38.53 22.51 -29.84
N GLY A 156 38.29 22.20 -31.12
CA GLY A 156 39.34 22.16 -32.13
C GLY A 156 39.91 23.55 -32.42
N ALA A 157 41.19 23.62 -32.79
CA ALA A 157 41.83 24.87 -33.18
C ALA A 157 41.21 25.48 -34.46
N ASP A 158 40.57 24.64 -35.27
CA ASP A 158 39.83 24.94 -36.48
C ASP A 158 38.32 25.21 -36.23
N ASP A 159 37.87 25.23 -34.97
CA ASP A 159 36.47 25.55 -34.67
C ASP A 159 36.14 26.96 -35.18
N PRO A 160 35.08 27.12 -36.00
CA PRO A 160 34.80 28.37 -36.69
C PRO A 160 34.44 29.54 -35.76
N ARG A 161 34.18 29.28 -34.48
CA ARG A 161 33.73 30.28 -33.52
C ARG A 161 34.61 30.39 -32.28
N TYR A 162 35.11 29.27 -31.78
CA TYR A 162 35.90 29.19 -30.54
C TYR A 162 37.40 28.93 -30.78
N GLY A 163 37.78 28.55 -32.00
CA GLY A 163 39.17 28.24 -32.37
C GLY A 163 40.12 29.38 -32.02
N GLY A 164 41.19 29.07 -31.28
CA GLY A 164 42.20 30.05 -30.84
C GLY A 164 41.85 30.84 -29.56
N PHE A 165 40.61 30.78 -29.07
CA PHE A 165 40.16 31.48 -27.85
C PHE A 165 39.79 30.53 -26.71
N LEU A 166 39.27 29.34 -27.02
CA LEU A 166 38.87 28.33 -26.06
C LEU A 166 39.31 26.95 -26.56
N SER A 167 39.99 26.16 -25.73
CA SER A 167 40.37 24.78 -26.06
C SER A 167 39.42 23.73 -25.47
N CYS A 168 38.53 24.14 -24.56
CA CYS A 168 37.72 23.26 -23.73
C CYS A 168 36.44 23.97 -23.26
N MET A 169 35.29 23.30 -23.40
CA MET A 169 34.05 23.70 -22.72
C MET A 169 33.84 22.83 -21.47
N PRO A 170 33.56 23.42 -20.30
CA PRO A 170 33.46 22.67 -19.05
C PRO A 170 32.19 21.82 -19.04
N TYR A 171 32.35 20.51 -18.79
CA TYR A 171 31.25 19.59 -18.55
C TYR A 171 31.62 18.66 -17.40
N ALA A 172 30.78 18.65 -16.38
CA ALA A 172 30.85 17.74 -15.25
C ALA A 172 29.73 16.70 -15.37
N ARG A 173 30.05 15.45 -15.07
CA ARG A 173 29.08 14.35 -15.08
C ARG A 173 27.94 14.64 -14.11
N THR A 174 26.76 14.21 -14.51
CA THR A 174 25.52 14.42 -13.76
C THR A 174 25.51 13.60 -12.48
N THR A 175 24.86 14.10 -11.43
CA THR A 175 24.83 13.44 -10.12
C THR A 175 24.20 12.06 -10.21
N VAL A 176 24.79 11.07 -9.54
CA VAL A 176 24.28 9.70 -9.55
C VAL A 176 23.08 9.55 -8.60
N ALA A 177 22.07 8.81 -9.03
CA ALA A 177 21.02 8.31 -8.17
C ALA A 177 21.37 6.90 -7.68
N SER A 178 20.92 6.58 -6.46
CA SER A 178 20.87 5.18 -6.04
C SER A 178 19.81 4.46 -6.86
N ARG A 179 20.20 3.37 -7.51
CA ARG A 179 19.24 2.37 -8.01
C ARG A 179 18.29 1.97 -6.87
N PRO A 180 17.02 1.63 -7.17
CA PRO A 180 16.15 1.00 -6.19
C PRO A 180 16.91 -0.11 -5.46
N PHE A 181 16.85 -0.08 -4.12
CA PHE A 181 17.48 -1.08 -3.24
C PHE A 181 19.01 -1.17 -3.31
N CYS A 182 19.67 -0.10 -3.73
CA CYS A 182 21.14 0.00 -3.79
C CYS A 182 21.79 -1.11 -4.64
N ALA A 183 21.07 -1.64 -5.64
CA ALA A 183 21.58 -2.66 -6.53
C ALA A 183 22.85 -2.18 -7.27
N LEU A 184 23.87 -3.04 -7.36
CA LEU A 184 25.04 -2.79 -8.20
C LEU A 184 24.62 -2.80 -9.67
N GLY A 185 25.11 -1.84 -10.44
CA GLY A 185 24.79 -1.72 -11.85
C GLY A 185 25.43 -0.49 -12.49
N PRO A 186 25.19 -0.27 -13.79
CA PRO A 186 25.70 0.92 -14.46
C PRO A 186 25.09 2.19 -13.85
N ARG A 187 25.85 3.28 -13.97
CA ARG A 187 25.51 4.62 -13.45
C ARG A 187 24.10 5.04 -13.85
N GLU A 188 23.25 5.37 -12.87
CA GLU A 188 21.94 6.01 -13.06
C GLU A 188 21.99 7.45 -12.56
N GLN A 189 21.24 8.35 -13.18
CA GLN A 189 21.32 9.79 -12.96
C GLN A 189 20.14 10.30 -12.11
N ALA A 190 20.42 11.23 -11.21
CA ALA A 190 19.43 11.79 -10.31
C ALA A 190 18.55 12.84 -11.00
N ASN A 191 17.24 12.55 -11.02
CA ASN A 191 16.21 13.54 -11.29
C ASN A 191 15.79 14.21 -9.96
N GLN A 192 15.96 15.53 -9.86
CA GLN A 192 15.59 16.33 -8.69
C GLN A 192 14.18 16.93 -8.80
N ALA A 193 13.46 16.63 -9.88
CA ALA A 193 12.05 16.96 -10.08
C ALA A 193 11.16 15.73 -9.82
N THR A 194 9.86 15.97 -9.61
CA THR A 194 8.87 14.90 -9.59
C THR A 194 8.73 14.32 -11.00
N SER A 195 8.40 13.04 -11.14
CA SER A 195 8.13 12.43 -12.45
C SER A 195 6.67 12.61 -12.90
N TYR A 196 5.93 13.51 -12.25
CA TYR A 196 4.49 13.70 -12.45
C TYR A 196 4.21 15.12 -12.94
N LEU A 197 3.18 15.29 -13.77
CA LEU A 197 2.67 16.61 -14.13
C LEU A 197 1.81 17.14 -12.98
N ASP A 198 2.47 17.73 -11.99
CA ASP A 198 1.86 18.16 -10.72
C ASP A 198 2.10 19.63 -10.38
N ALA A 199 2.60 20.41 -11.36
CA ALA A 199 2.93 21.82 -11.21
C ALA A 199 3.96 22.09 -10.10
N SER A 200 4.90 21.16 -9.89
CA SER A 200 6.06 21.30 -9.02
C SER A 200 6.90 22.55 -9.31
N VAL A 201 6.91 23.06 -10.54
CA VAL A 201 7.57 24.35 -10.86
C VAL A 201 6.90 25.56 -10.20
N ILE A 202 5.63 25.45 -9.80
CA ILE A 202 4.84 26.48 -9.12
C ILE A 202 4.75 26.21 -7.61
N TYR A 203 4.51 24.95 -7.23
CA TYR A 203 4.26 24.56 -5.84
C TYR A 203 5.50 24.01 -5.11
N GLY A 204 6.61 23.79 -5.82
CA GLY A 204 7.84 23.21 -5.29
C GLY A 204 7.80 21.67 -5.24
N SER A 205 8.92 21.04 -5.56
CA SER A 205 9.11 19.58 -5.51
C SER A 205 9.41 19.02 -4.10
N THR A 206 9.56 19.89 -3.09
CA THR A 206 9.81 19.51 -1.69
C THR A 206 8.94 20.34 -0.73
N PRO A 207 8.57 19.80 0.45
CA PRO A 207 7.79 20.55 1.44
C PRO A 207 8.43 21.88 1.85
N ASN A 208 9.75 21.89 2.04
CA ASN A 208 10.49 23.10 2.40
C ASN A 208 10.40 24.15 1.28
N ARG A 209 10.55 23.74 0.02
CA ARG A 209 10.44 24.66 -1.12
C ARG A 209 9.01 25.17 -1.28
N GLY A 210 8.00 24.31 -1.15
CA GLY A 210 6.60 24.71 -1.21
C GLY A 210 6.22 25.71 -0.12
N ASN A 211 6.72 25.53 1.10
CA ASN A 211 6.50 26.47 2.21
C ASN A 211 7.10 27.86 1.94
N ILE A 212 8.27 27.94 1.32
CA ILE A 212 8.91 29.22 0.96
C ILE A 212 8.08 29.98 -0.09
N LEU A 213 7.32 29.28 -0.93
CA LEU A 213 6.54 29.87 -2.02
C LEU A 213 5.14 30.36 -1.59
N ARG A 214 4.78 30.23 -0.31
CA ARG A 214 3.43 30.52 0.21
C ARG A 214 3.36 31.85 0.95
N THR A 215 2.24 32.54 0.81
CA THR A 215 1.92 33.72 1.65
C THR A 215 1.47 33.30 3.04
N PHE A 216 1.06 32.03 3.21
CA PHE A 216 0.31 31.51 4.36
C PHE A 216 -0.97 32.30 4.66
N ARG A 217 -1.56 32.90 3.62
CA ARG A 217 -2.83 33.62 3.69
C ARG A 217 -3.76 33.16 2.56
N ASN A 218 -4.93 32.65 2.94
CA ASN A 218 -5.98 32.21 2.02
C ASN A 218 -5.49 31.24 0.93
N GLY A 219 -4.57 30.32 1.24
CA GLY A 219 -4.01 29.34 0.32
C GLY A 219 -3.15 29.93 -0.80
N GLN A 220 -2.80 31.21 -0.73
CA GLN A 220 -2.14 31.92 -1.83
C GLN A 220 -0.62 31.68 -1.87
N LEU A 221 -0.08 31.80 -3.07
CA LEU A 221 1.36 31.79 -3.32
C LEU A 221 1.93 33.21 -3.23
N LEU A 222 3.21 33.34 -2.86
CA LEU A 222 3.92 34.61 -2.89
C LEU A 222 4.05 35.06 -4.34
N THR A 223 3.35 36.14 -4.68
CA THR A 223 3.53 36.85 -5.94
C THR A 223 4.38 38.09 -5.67
N SER A 224 5.71 37.96 -5.75
CA SER A 224 6.62 39.11 -5.67
C SER A 224 7.61 39.15 -6.82
N THR A 225 7.97 40.38 -7.19
CA THR A 225 8.89 40.80 -8.25
C THR A 225 10.36 40.44 -8.00
N GLU A 226 10.68 39.58 -7.03
CA GLU A 226 12.05 39.18 -6.68
C GLU A 226 12.26 37.67 -6.81
N SER A 227 12.84 37.29 -7.96
CA SER A 227 13.69 36.12 -8.21
C SER A 227 13.23 34.76 -7.63
N ILE A 228 12.50 34.01 -8.44
CA ILE A 228 12.61 32.55 -8.45
C ILE A 228 13.26 32.16 -9.79
N ASN A 229 14.52 31.74 -9.72
CA ASN A 229 15.41 31.39 -10.84
C ASN A 229 15.73 32.53 -11.81
N GLY A 230 16.74 33.33 -11.45
CA GLY A 230 17.30 34.39 -12.29
C GLY A 230 18.08 33.90 -13.52
N ASN A 231 17.94 32.67 -14.00
CA ASN A 231 18.76 32.13 -15.10
C ASN A 231 17.98 31.88 -16.40
N MET A 232 16.68 32.19 -16.44
CA MET A 232 15.77 31.83 -17.54
C MET A 232 15.12 33.07 -18.17
N PRO A 233 14.71 33.00 -19.46
CA PRO A 233 14.08 34.13 -20.14
C PRO A 233 12.68 34.45 -19.53
N PRO A 234 12.27 35.73 -19.58
CA PRO A 234 10.97 36.30 -19.17
C PRO A 234 9.74 35.45 -19.50
N THR A 235 9.75 34.84 -20.67
CA THR A 235 8.65 34.08 -21.26
C THR A 235 8.28 32.84 -20.46
N THR A 236 9.26 32.11 -19.91
CA THR A 236 8.99 30.92 -19.08
C THR A 236 8.45 31.32 -17.70
N GLN A 237 8.98 32.41 -17.13
CA GLN A 237 8.47 32.97 -15.87
C GLN A 237 7.03 33.50 -16.04
N THR A 238 6.66 33.98 -17.23
CA THR A 238 5.30 34.46 -17.54
C THR A 238 4.26 33.34 -17.52
N VAL A 239 4.56 32.16 -18.07
CA VAL A 239 3.66 30.99 -18.01
C VAL A 239 3.46 30.53 -16.56
N ASN A 240 4.55 30.46 -15.78
CA ASN A 240 4.49 30.13 -14.34
C ASN A 240 3.66 31.15 -13.56
N SER A 241 3.85 32.45 -13.83
CA SER A 241 3.10 33.54 -13.19
C SER A 241 1.61 33.53 -13.56
N THR A 242 1.26 33.19 -14.81
CA THR A 242 -0.14 33.07 -15.26
C THR A 242 -0.85 31.92 -14.53
N LEU A 243 -0.18 30.77 -14.40
CA LEU A 243 -0.70 29.62 -13.65
C LEU A 243 -0.72 29.86 -12.12
N ALA A 244 0.24 30.61 -11.57
CA ALA A 244 0.20 31.08 -10.17
C ALA A 244 -0.94 32.08 -9.91
N GLY A 245 -1.31 32.87 -10.93
CA GLY A 245 -2.55 33.65 -10.96
C GLY A 245 -3.78 32.75 -10.86
N SER A 246 -3.82 31.66 -11.65
CA SER A 246 -4.93 30.70 -11.62
C SER A 246 -5.11 30.07 -10.24
N SER A 247 -3.98 29.73 -9.58
CA SER A 247 -3.95 29.30 -8.17
C SER A 247 -4.57 30.35 -7.24
N SER A 248 -4.23 31.64 -7.42
CA SER A 248 -4.80 32.72 -6.62
C SER A 248 -6.31 32.91 -6.85
N CYS A 249 -6.81 32.75 -8.08
CA CYS A 249 -8.25 32.84 -8.37
C CYS A 249 -9.03 31.61 -7.90
N ALA A 250 -8.52 30.39 -8.08
CA ALA A 250 -9.11 29.17 -7.52
C ALA A 250 -9.14 29.22 -5.98
N SER A 251 -8.08 29.72 -5.34
CA SER A 251 -8.05 29.88 -3.88
C SER A 251 -9.00 30.97 -3.37
N ASN A 252 -9.15 32.09 -4.10
CA ASN A 252 -10.14 33.13 -3.75
C ASN A 252 -11.59 32.64 -3.94
N GLY A 253 -11.87 31.89 -5.00
CA GLY A 253 -13.15 31.21 -5.21
C GLY A 253 -13.43 30.20 -4.10
N GLY A 254 -12.45 29.36 -3.79
CA GLY A 254 -12.49 28.42 -2.67
C GLY A 254 -12.70 29.10 -1.33
N LYS A 255 -12.05 30.24 -1.04
CA LYS A 255 -12.23 30.97 0.22
C LYS A 255 -13.59 31.66 0.32
N THR A 256 -14.12 32.17 -0.79
CA THR A 256 -15.45 32.81 -0.79
C THR A 256 -16.57 31.79 -0.66
N LEU A 257 -16.44 30.61 -1.27
CA LEU A 257 -17.38 29.50 -1.16
C LEU A 257 -17.25 28.73 0.15
N ASN A 258 -16.01 28.52 0.60
CA ASN A 258 -15.62 27.76 1.79
C ASN A 258 -14.89 28.68 2.77
N SER A 259 -15.59 29.70 3.27
CA SER A 259 -15.04 30.65 4.25
C SER A 259 -14.41 29.95 5.46
N LYS A 260 -14.89 28.73 5.74
CA LYS A 260 -14.46 27.83 6.81
C LYS A 260 -13.11 27.15 6.55
N TRP A 261 -12.61 26.95 5.34
CA TRP A 261 -11.33 26.26 5.13
C TRP A 261 -10.14 27.05 5.69
N ASN A 262 -9.16 26.33 6.27
CA ASN A 262 -7.89 26.91 6.71
C ASN A 262 -6.93 27.08 5.53
N ASP A 263 -5.81 27.79 5.75
CA ASP A 263 -4.83 28.09 4.69
C ASP A 263 -4.26 26.83 4.03
N GLU A 264 -3.95 25.81 4.82
CA GLU A 264 -3.37 24.55 4.34
C GLU A 264 -4.35 23.80 3.44
N GLN A 265 -5.60 23.65 3.87
CA GLN A 265 -6.64 22.98 3.12
C GLN A 265 -6.92 23.71 1.80
N LEU A 266 -7.00 25.05 1.84
CA LEU A 266 -7.15 25.86 0.63
C LEU A 266 -5.96 25.68 -0.31
N PHE A 267 -4.73 25.69 0.23
CA PHE A 267 -3.52 25.49 -0.55
C PHE A 267 -3.49 24.13 -1.25
N GLN A 268 -3.77 23.04 -0.53
CA GLN A 268 -3.74 21.67 -1.09
C GLN A 268 -4.85 21.44 -2.10
N GLU A 269 -6.08 21.89 -1.83
CA GLU A 269 -7.19 21.77 -2.80
C GLU A 269 -6.96 22.64 -4.04
N THR A 270 -6.42 23.85 -3.86
CA THR A 270 -6.05 24.72 -4.99
C THR A 270 -4.94 24.08 -5.84
N ARG A 271 -3.90 23.54 -5.21
CA ARG A 271 -2.82 22.81 -5.90
C ARG A 271 -3.39 21.66 -6.72
N ARG A 272 -4.31 20.90 -6.14
CA ARG A 272 -4.95 19.76 -6.78
C ARG A 272 -5.79 20.17 -7.99
N ILE A 273 -6.57 21.25 -7.88
CA ILE A 273 -7.35 21.82 -9.00
C ILE A 273 -6.42 22.28 -10.13
N VAL A 274 -5.38 23.07 -9.82
CA VAL A 274 -4.46 23.61 -10.83
C VAL A 274 -3.66 22.50 -11.51
N ALA A 275 -3.23 21.48 -10.77
CA ALA A 275 -2.59 20.29 -11.34
C ALA A 275 -3.53 19.55 -12.31
N ALA A 276 -4.82 19.41 -11.96
CA ALA A 276 -5.82 18.81 -12.84
C ALA A 276 -6.06 19.63 -14.12
N GLN A 277 -6.13 20.96 -14.00
CA GLN A 277 -6.22 21.87 -15.14
C GLN A 277 -5.00 21.74 -16.07
N LEU A 278 -3.79 21.69 -15.50
CA LEU A 278 -2.54 21.50 -16.22
C LEU A 278 -2.53 20.18 -17.00
N GLN A 279 -2.92 19.09 -16.34
CA GLN A 279 -3.02 17.76 -16.94
C GLN A 279 -4.04 17.78 -18.09
N HIS A 280 -5.22 18.37 -17.87
CA HIS A 280 -6.27 18.47 -18.89
C HIS A 280 -5.81 19.26 -20.13
N ILE A 281 -5.26 20.47 -19.95
CA ILE A 281 -4.75 21.30 -21.05
C ILE A 281 -3.63 20.58 -21.81
N THR A 282 -2.71 19.95 -21.08
CA THR A 282 -1.58 19.23 -21.69
C THR A 282 -2.07 18.12 -22.61
N TYR A 283 -2.95 17.25 -22.11
CA TYR A 283 -3.39 16.07 -22.86
C TYR A 283 -4.42 16.38 -23.95
N ASN A 284 -5.25 17.42 -23.80
CA ASN A 284 -6.33 17.70 -24.74
C ASN A 284 -6.06 18.86 -25.72
N GLU A 285 -5.21 19.82 -25.39
CA GLU A 285 -4.88 20.94 -26.29
C GLU A 285 -3.46 20.83 -26.87
N PHE A 286 -2.46 20.52 -26.04
CA PHE A 286 -1.05 20.55 -26.44
C PHE A 286 -0.58 19.26 -27.12
N LEU A 287 -0.79 18.08 -26.54
CA LEU A 287 -0.33 16.80 -27.09
C LEU A 287 -0.88 16.51 -28.50
N PRO A 288 -2.15 16.78 -28.84
CA PRO A 288 -2.66 16.56 -30.20
C PRO A 288 -1.91 17.36 -31.28
N ILE A 289 -1.25 18.46 -30.91
CA ILE A 289 -0.42 19.29 -31.80
C ILE A 289 0.99 18.70 -31.93
N VAL A 290 1.63 18.35 -30.81
CA VAL A 290 3.04 17.91 -30.77
C VAL A 290 3.23 16.48 -31.25
N VAL A 291 2.36 15.56 -30.82
CA VAL A 291 2.47 14.12 -31.18
C VAL A 291 1.52 13.73 -32.33
N GLY A 292 0.46 14.52 -32.53
CA GLY A 292 -0.50 14.35 -33.61
C GLY A 292 -1.70 13.47 -33.22
N ARG A 293 -2.89 13.87 -33.70
CA ARG A 293 -4.19 13.26 -33.34
C ARG A 293 -4.28 11.74 -33.48
N GLN A 294 -3.64 11.15 -34.51
CA GLN A 294 -3.71 9.70 -34.72
C GLN A 294 -3.11 8.88 -33.58
N ASN A 295 -2.12 9.42 -32.89
CA ASN A 295 -1.44 8.69 -31.81
C ASN A 295 -1.90 9.11 -30.45
N TRP A 296 -2.31 10.37 -30.34
CA TRP A 296 -3.20 10.76 -29.28
C TRP A 296 -4.37 9.77 -29.12
N MET A 297 -4.94 9.30 -30.24
CA MET A 297 -5.88 8.16 -30.24
C MET A 297 -5.20 6.79 -30.06
N LYS A 298 -4.18 6.43 -30.85
CA LYS A 298 -3.52 5.10 -30.83
C LYS A 298 -3.02 4.69 -29.45
N TYR A 299 -2.49 5.65 -28.68
CA TYR A 299 -1.92 5.41 -27.35
C TYR A 299 -2.89 5.78 -26.22
N GLY A 300 -4.16 6.09 -26.54
CA GLY A 300 -5.20 6.33 -25.53
C GLY A 300 -4.94 7.56 -24.66
N LEU A 301 -4.45 8.65 -25.25
CA LEU A 301 -4.13 9.90 -24.54
C LEU A 301 -5.27 10.89 -24.41
N HIS A 302 -6.38 10.63 -25.09
CA HIS A 302 -7.59 11.42 -24.95
C HIS A 302 -8.19 11.23 -23.55
N SER A 303 -8.80 12.27 -23.00
CA SER A 303 -9.61 12.17 -21.78
C SER A 303 -10.87 11.37 -22.03
N GLU A 304 -11.40 10.73 -20.98
CA GLU A 304 -12.68 10.04 -21.08
C GLU A 304 -13.81 11.07 -21.26
N PRO A 305 -14.76 10.85 -22.19
CA PRO A 305 -15.80 11.84 -22.46
C PRO A 305 -16.75 12.05 -21.27
N ASN A 306 -16.95 11.03 -20.41
CA ASN A 306 -17.78 11.10 -19.20
C ASN A 306 -17.15 10.29 -18.06
N GLY A 307 -17.28 10.76 -16.82
CA GLY A 307 -16.87 10.00 -15.63
C GLY A 307 -15.36 9.86 -15.45
N PHE A 308 -14.99 8.86 -14.64
CA PHE A 308 -13.62 8.49 -14.28
C PHE A 308 -12.94 7.62 -15.35
N SER A 309 -11.62 7.55 -15.29
CA SER A 309 -10.77 6.73 -16.14
C SER A 309 -10.28 5.50 -15.39
N ASP A 310 -10.62 4.30 -15.87
CA ASP A 310 -10.14 3.01 -15.33
C ASP A 310 -8.69 2.68 -15.78
N SER A 311 -7.99 3.64 -16.38
CA SER A 311 -6.71 3.41 -17.06
C SER A 311 -5.48 3.38 -16.13
N TYR A 312 -5.67 3.64 -14.84
CA TYR A 312 -4.59 3.61 -13.87
C TYR A 312 -4.06 2.19 -13.68
N SER A 313 -2.74 2.01 -13.80
CA SER A 313 -2.09 0.74 -13.56
C SER A 313 -0.90 0.90 -12.62
N LEU A 314 -0.94 0.14 -11.52
CA LEU A 314 0.17 0.00 -10.58
C LEU A 314 1.40 -0.70 -11.19
N SER A 315 1.27 -1.33 -12.35
CA SER A 315 2.35 -2.04 -13.03
C SER A 315 3.16 -1.16 -13.99
N VAL A 316 2.75 0.09 -14.20
CA VAL A 316 3.42 1.03 -15.09
C VAL A 316 4.32 1.94 -14.25
N ASP A 317 5.63 1.88 -14.50
CA ASP A 317 6.56 2.85 -13.92
C ASP A 317 6.33 4.21 -14.60
N ALA A 318 5.86 5.18 -13.81
CA ALA A 318 5.63 6.55 -14.27
C ALA A 318 6.89 7.41 -14.23
N SER A 319 8.04 6.86 -13.82
CA SER A 319 9.30 7.57 -13.81
C SER A 319 9.64 8.08 -15.20
N VAL A 320 10.15 9.31 -15.26
CA VAL A 320 10.58 9.88 -16.53
C VAL A 320 11.75 9.07 -17.07
N ILE A 321 11.58 8.49 -18.27
CA ILE A 321 12.65 7.73 -18.92
C ILE A 321 13.88 8.61 -19.18
N ASN A 322 15.07 8.05 -18.99
CA ASN A 322 16.33 8.78 -19.05
C ASN A 322 16.55 9.42 -20.42
N SER A 323 16.19 8.72 -21.50
CA SER A 323 16.19 9.24 -22.87
C SER A 323 15.33 10.49 -23.07
N TYR A 324 14.17 10.60 -22.40
CA TYR A 324 13.36 11.81 -22.40
C TYR A 324 14.03 12.93 -21.60
N ALA A 325 14.49 12.62 -20.38
CA ALA A 325 15.14 13.59 -19.51
C ALA A 325 16.46 14.15 -20.12
N ALA A 326 17.34 13.29 -20.60
CA ALA A 326 18.67 13.69 -21.06
C ALA A 326 18.67 14.29 -22.48
N VAL A 327 17.73 13.90 -23.33
CA VAL A 327 17.82 14.13 -24.79
C VAL A 327 16.49 14.54 -25.43
N VAL A 328 15.52 13.63 -25.51
CA VAL A 328 14.33 13.80 -26.37
C VAL A 328 13.40 14.91 -25.88
N GLY A 329 13.22 15.04 -24.56
CA GLY A 329 12.37 16.08 -23.96
C GLY A 329 12.85 17.50 -24.19
N GLN A 330 14.11 17.68 -24.62
CA GLN A 330 14.72 18.98 -24.92
C GLN A 330 14.55 19.43 -26.38
N PHE A 331 13.75 18.72 -27.19
CA PHE A 331 13.52 19.06 -28.61
C PHE A 331 13.04 20.52 -28.81
N PHE A 332 12.34 21.09 -27.82
CA PHE A 332 11.75 22.42 -27.94
C PHE A 332 12.79 23.53 -28.15
N TYR A 333 14.06 23.34 -27.76
CA TYR A 333 15.15 24.28 -28.06
C TYR A 333 15.42 24.46 -29.56
N THR A 334 15.02 23.50 -30.39
CA THR A 334 15.18 23.58 -31.86
C THR A 334 14.11 24.44 -32.53
N ILE A 335 12.94 24.57 -31.90
CA ILE A 335 11.79 25.32 -32.43
C ILE A 335 11.66 26.74 -31.86
N PHE A 336 12.58 27.14 -30.96
CA PHE A 336 12.69 28.50 -30.46
C PHE A 336 13.13 29.47 -31.57
N VAL A 337 12.50 30.64 -31.61
CA VAL A 337 12.96 31.76 -32.43
C VAL A 337 14.14 32.48 -31.77
N SER A 338 15.01 33.08 -32.58
CA SER A 338 16.23 33.77 -32.13
C SER A 338 16.00 35.12 -31.45
N ARG A 339 14.82 35.72 -31.65
CA ARG A 339 14.48 37.06 -31.19
C ARG A 339 13.10 37.10 -30.58
N MET A 340 12.98 37.82 -29.47
CA MET A 340 11.69 38.08 -28.83
C MET A 340 11.18 39.46 -29.27
N ALA A 341 9.92 39.50 -29.72
CA ALA A 341 9.25 40.72 -30.13
C ALA A 341 8.41 41.30 -29.00
N GLN A 342 8.45 42.61 -28.83
CA GLN A 342 7.54 43.34 -27.93
C GLN A 342 6.30 43.80 -28.69
N TYR A 343 5.14 43.64 -28.07
CA TYR A 343 3.84 44.02 -28.63
C TYR A 343 3.14 45.07 -27.77
N ASP A 344 2.51 46.05 -28.42
CA ASP A 344 1.64 47.03 -27.74
C ASP A 344 0.26 46.43 -27.39
N ASP A 345 -0.58 47.22 -26.72
CA ASP A 345 -1.92 46.79 -26.32
C ASP A 345 -2.87 46.46 -27.49
N ARG A 346 -2.54 46.93 -28.70
CA ARG A 346 -3.29 46.67 -29.95
C ARG A 346 -2.71 45.51 -30.76
N GLY A 347 -1.69 44.81 -30.25
CA GLY A 347 -1.03 43.73 -30.96
C GLY A 347 -0.08 44.20 -32.07
N ILE A 348 0.36 45.47 -32.04
CA ILE A 348 1.33 46.02 -32.99
C ILE A 348 2.74 45.76 -32.45
N ARG A 349 3.60 45.19 -33.30
CA ARG A 349 5.01 44.92 -33.00
C ARG A 349 5.79 46.21 -32.83
N MET A 350 6.37 46.44 -31.65
CA MET A 350 7.07 47.67 -31.28
C MET A 350 8.59 47.57 -31.43
N SER A 351 9.18 46.47 -30.95
CA SER A 351 10.63 46.26 -30.98
C SER A 351 10.96 44.76 -30.96
N GLU A 352 12.22 44.40 -31.23
CA GLU A 352 12.71 43.02 -31.09
C GLU A 352 14.13 43.01 -30.54
N ARG A 353 14.45 42.03 -29.68
CA ARG A 353 15.82 41.82 -29.17
C ARG A 353 16.21 40.34 -29.22
N PRO A 354 17.51 40.02 -29.34
CA PRO A 354 18.01 38.64 -29.24
C PRO A 354 17.60 37.97 -27.93
N LEU A 355 17.18 36.71 -27.99
CA LEU A 355 16.68 35.98 -26.83
C LEU A 355 17.69 35.87 -25.69
N ASN A 356 18.99 35.80 -26.01
CA ASN A 356 20.06 35.69 -25.03
C ASN A 356 20.24 36.95 -24.17
N GLU A 357 19.76 38.12 -24.62
CA GLU A 357 19.82 39.37 -23.85
C GLU A 357 18.83 39.39 -22.68
N TYR A 358 17.86 38.47 -22.70
CA TYR A 358 16.87 38.32 -21.64
C TYR A 358 17.27 37.32 -20.55
N PHE A 359 18.34 36.55 -20.76
CA PHE A 359 18.87 35.67 -19.72
C PHE A 359 19.42 36.53 -18.58
N TYR A 360 19.06 36.21 -17.34
CA TYR A 360 19.45 36.98 -16.15
C TYR A 360 18.89 38.41 -16.03
N ASP A 361 17.87 38.77 -16.83
CA ASP A 361 17.16 40.05 -16.70
C ASP A 361 15.66 39.86 -16.37
N PRO A 362 15.30 39.40 -15.14
CA PRO A 362 13.90 39.31 -14.73
C PRO A 362 13.24 40.69 -14.59
N ALA A 363 14.01 41.77 -14.51
CA ALA A 363 13.48 43.14 -14.41
C ALA A 363 12.79 43.58 -15.71
N SER A 364 13.21 43.04 -16.86
CA SER A 364 12.54 43.26 -18.16
C SER A 364 11.04 42.93 -18.15
N LEU A 365 10.62 41.88 -17.42
CA LEU A 365 9.21 41.49 -17.27
C LEU A 365 8.33 42.55 -16.61
N TYR A 366 8.88 43.25 -15.63
CA TYR A 366 8.10 44.14 -14.76
C TYR A 366 8.16 45.59 -15.22
N PHE A 367 9.32 46.04 -15.71
CA PHE A 367 9.57 47.45 -16.00
C PHE A 367 9.44 47.82 -17.49
N ASN A 368 9.78 46.90 -18.41
CA ASN A 368 9.91 47.23 -19.82
C ASN A 368 8.87 46.54 -20.72
N GLU A 369 8.68 45.22 -20.57
CA GLU A 369 7.86 44.43 -21.53
C GLU A 369 6.44 44.17 -21.05
N ARG A 370 6.22 44.17 -19.73
CA ARG A 370 5.00 43.75 -19.02
C ARG A 370 4.56 42.33 -19.38
N ILE A 371 3.88 41.64 -18.47
CA ILE A 371 3.47 40.23 -18.68
C ILE A 371 2.56 40.08 -19.92
N GLU A 372 1.77 41.09 -20.25
CA GLU A 372 0.84 41.09 -21.37
C GLU A 372 1.53 41.18 -22.73
N GLY A 373 2.65 41.93 -22.83
CA GLY A 373 3.46 41.98 -24.03
C GLY A 373 4.10 40.63 -24.35
N VAL A 374 4.50 39.91 -23.30
CA VAL A 374 5.07 38.56 -23.40
C VAL A 374 4.02 37.52 -23.80
N ILE A 375 2.81 37.55 -23.22
CA ILE A 375 1.72 36.66 -23.64
C ILE A 375 1.33 36.92 -25.11
N ARG A 376 1.29 38.18 -25.56
CA ARG A 376 1.06 38.50 -26.98
C ARG A 376 2.13 37.92 -27.89
N TYR A 377 3.40 38.00 -27.49
CA TYR A 377 4.49 37.32 -28.20
C TYR A 377 4.26 35.80 -28.29
N LEU A 378 3.86 35.15 -27.20
CA LEU A 378 3.58 33.71 -27.18
C LEU A 378 2.42 33.32 -28.12
N LEU A 379 1.40 34.17 -28.23
CA LEU A 379 0.20 33.90 -29.04
C LEU A 379 0.35 34.26 -30.52
N LEU A 380 1.16 35.28 -30.84
CA LEU A 380 1.26 35.89 -32.17
C LEU A 380 2.51 35.49 -32.97
N GLU A 381 3.58 35.04 -32.32
CA GLU A 381 4.78 34.61 -33.04
C GLU A 381 4.73 33.12 -33.40
N PRO A 382 5.03 32.74 -34.65
CA PRO A 382 5.09 31.34 -35.05
C PRO A 382 6.38 30.67 -34.58
N ILE A 383 6.32 29.37 -34.28
CA ILE A 383 7.50 28.56 -33.99
C ILE A 383 8.35 28.29 -35.25
N HIS A 384 9.62 27.96 -35.07
CA HIS A 384 10.42 27.33 -36.13
C HIS A 384 9.95 25.89 -36.38
N ARG A 385 10.21 25.37 -37.59
CA ARG A 385 9.88 23.97 -37.91
C ARG A 385 10.74 23.04 -37.06
N PRO A 386 10.24 21.91 -36.55
CA PRO A 386 11.11 20.91 -35.93
C PRO A 386 12.17 20.41 -36.92
N GLY A 387 13.41 20.24 -36.46
CA GLY A 387 14.47 19.65 -37.29
C GLY A 387 15.87 19.80 -36.71
N LEU A 388 16.87 19.39 -37.50
CA LEU A 388 18.30 19.56 -37.22
C LEU A 388 18.73 21.02 -37.38
N HIS A 389 18.33 21.87 -36.44
CA HIS A 389 18.80 23.24 -36.31
C HIS A 389 18.59 23.71 -34.87
N MET A 390 19.34 24.73 -34.49
CA MET A 390 19.19 25.42 -33.21
C MET A 390 19.61 26.87 -33.41
N SER A 391 18.90 27.79 -32.76
CA SER A 391 19.25 29.21 -32.88
C SER A 391 20.65 29.48 -32.30
N ASP A 392 21.35 30.47 -32.86
CA ASP A 392 22.70 30.85 -32.40
C ASP A 392 22.71 31.30 -30.92
N GLU A 393 21.56 31.76 -30.41
CA GLU A 393 21.35 32.16 -29.02
C GLU A 393 21.53 30.97 -28.07
N PHE A 394 21.09 29.77 -28.45
CA PHE A 394 21.26 28.55 -27.67
C PHE A 394 22.50 27.75 -28.06
N ARG A 395 22.83 27.68 -29.36
CA ARG A 395 23.98 26.89 -29.86
C ARG A 395 25.33 27.51 -29.52
N ASP A 396 25.43 28.83 -29.37
CA ASP A 396 26.74 29.46 -29.19
C ASP A 396 26.76 30.65 -28.21
N LYS A 397 25.60 31.09 -27.70
CA LYS A 397 25.48 32.24 -26.80
C LYS A 397 24.76 31.91 -25.49
N LEU A 398 24.57 30.63 -25.16
CA LEU A 398 23.90 30.26 -23.92
C LEU A 398 24.70 30.80 -22.73
N PHE A 399 24.02 31.52 -21.83
CA PHE A 399 24.60 32.21 -20.67
C PHE A 399 25.76 33.19 -20.99
N LYS A 400 25.80 33.74 -22.20
CA LYS A 400 26.81 34.73 -22.61
C LYS A 400 26.60 36.07 -21.89
N GLY A 401 27.52 36.43 -20.99
CA GLY A 401 27.60 37.76 -20.36
C GLY A 401 28.42 38.79 -21.16
N GLY A 402 28.87 39.87 -20.51
CA GLY A 402 29.72 40.91 -21.14
C GLY A 402 31.13 40.47 -21.58
N GLY A 403 31.55 39.25 -21.23
CA GLY A 403 32.76 38.57 -21.72
C GLY A 403 32.45 37.64 -22.90
N ASN A 404 33.39 37.50 -23.83
CA ASN A 404 33.08 37.14 -25.23
C ASN A 404 32.68 35.68 -25.57
N LEU A 405 32.43 34.76 -24.62
CA LEU A 405 32.15 33.35 -24.94
C LEU A 405 30.95 32.78 -24.16
N GLY A 406 29.96 32.23 -24.89
CA GLY A 406 28.83 31.47 -24.34
C GLY A 406 29.00 29.96 -24.53
N LEU A 407 28.11 29.15 -23.94
CA LEU A 407 28.13 27.68 -24.08
C LEU A 407 27.32 27.21 -25.29
N ASP A 408 27.67 26.02 -25.79
CA ASP A 408 26.95 25.33 -26.86
C ASP A 408 25.97 24.29 -26.32
N LEU A 409 24.67 24.64 -26.29
CA LEU A 409 23.63 23.77 -25.75
C LEU A 409 23.48 22.46 -26.55
N ALA A 410 23.63 22.49 -27.88
CA ALA A 410 23.49 21.28 -28.68
C ALA A 410 24.64 20.30 -28.40
N ALA A 411 25.87 20.80 -28.26
CA ALA A 411 27.01 20.00 -27.84
C ALA A 411 26.82 19.45 -26.41
N LEU A 412 26.28 20.24 -25.48
CA LEU A 412 25.99 19.79 -24.12
C LEU A 412 24.92 18.71 -24.08
N ILE A 413 23.80 18.84 -24.81
CA ILE A 413 22.76 17.80 -24.88
C ILE A 413 23.32 16.48 -25.43
N LEU A 414 24.13 16.55 -26.49
CA LEU A 414 24.81 15.37 -27.05
C LEU A 414 25.79 14.75 -26.04
N GLN A 415 26.56 15.56 -25.33
CA GLN A 415 27.49 15.10 -24.31
C GLN A 415 26.74 14.43 -23.15
N THR A 416 25.63 15.01 -22.69
CA THR A 416 24.76 14.44 -21.66
C THR A 416 24.17 13.12 -22.10
N GLY A 417 23.66 13.01 -23.33
CA GLY A 417 23.16 11.74 -23.86
C GLY A 417 24.21 10.63 -23.86
N ARG A 418 25.47 10.97 -24.16
CA ARG A 418 26.58 10.00 -24.14
C ARG A 418 27.05 9.65 -22.72
N ASP A 419 27.10 10.61 -21.80
CA ASP A 419 27.38 10.40 -20.37
C ASP A 419 26.30 9.52 -19.70
N HIS A 420 25.05 9.68 -20.12
CA HIS A 420 23.92 8.89 -19.67
C HIS A 420 23.82 7.51 -20.32
N GLY A 421 24.69 7.20 -21.29
CA GLY A 421 24.69 5.92 -21.99
C GLY A 421 23.44 5.70 -22.86
N ILE A 422 22.81 6.77 -23.36
CA ILE A 422 21.57 6.68 -24.14
C ILE A 422 21.81 5.85 -25.41
N PRO A 423 20.98 4.80 -25.68
CA PRO A 423 21.09 3.98 -26.89
C PRO A 423 21.02 4.80 -28.18
N PRO A 424 21.63 4.33 -29.28
CA PRO A 424 21.57 5.00 -30.56
C PRO A 424 20.14 5.01 -31.12
N TYR A 425 19.90 5.88 -32.09
CA TYR A 425 18.58 6.04 -32.71
C TYR A 425 18.00 4.74 -33.27
N THR A 426 18.83 3.88 -33.86
CA THR A 426 18.40 2.61 -34.47
C THR A 426 17.76 1.64 -33.47
N ALA A 427 18.27 1.61 -32.23
CA ALA A 427 17.71 0.81 -31.15
C ALA A 427 16.29 1.30 -30.77
N TRP A 428 16.11 2.61 -30.71
CA TRP A 428 14.80 3.23 -30.46
C TRP A 428 13.84 3.07 -31.65
N ARG A 429 14.33 3.14 -32.88
CA ARG A 429 13.53 2.89 -34.09
C ARG A 429 13.02 1.45 -34.15
N GLU A 430 13.87 0.49 -33.84
CA GLU A 430 13.50 -0.93 -33.74
C GLU A 430 12.47 -1.13 -32.63
N HIS A 431 12.70 -0.57 -31.44
CA HIS A 431 11.78 -0.64 -30.30
C HIS A 431 10.40 -0.06 -30.66
N CYS A 432 10.34 1.19 -31.15
CA CYS A 432 9.06 1.89 -31.39
C CYS A 432 8.29 1.44 -32.65
N SER A 433 8.97 0.92 -33.68
CA SER A 433 8.36 0.61 -34.98
C SER A 433 8.46 -0.86 -35.41
N GLY A 434 9.18 -1.69 -34.64
CA GLY A 434 9.45 -3.10 -34.97
C GLY A 434 10.38 -3.30 -36.16
N LYS A 435 10.97 -2.23 -36.71
CA LYS A 435 11.84 -2.26 -37.89
C LYS A 435 13.26 -1.84 -37.53
N LYS A 436 14.19 -2.78 -37.64
CA LYS A 436 15.61 -2.53 -37.50
C LYS A 436 16.18 -1.89 -38.76
N ILE A 437 16.92 -0.81 -38.59
CA ILE A 437 17.66 -0.13 -39.66
C ILE A 437 19.10 -0.64 -39.63
N THR A 438 19.60 -1.15 -40.74
CA THR A 438 20.96 -1.72 -40.80
C THR A 438 21.95 -0.90 -41.62
N SER A 439 21.47 0.10 -42.36
CA SER A 439 22.32 0.94 -43.20
C SER A 439 21.80 2.38 -43.32
N PHE A 440 22.71 3.33 -43.55
CA PHE A 440 22.36 4.73 -43.80
C PHE A 440 21.44 4.94 -45.02
N ASN A 441 21.43 4.02 -45.99
CA ASN A 441 20.63 4.17 -47.22
C ASN A 441 19.14 3.93 -46.97
N GLU A 442 18.79 3.08 -45.98
CA GLU A 442 17.40 2.82 -45.59
C GLU A 442 16.71 4.07 -45.02
N LEU A 443 17.48 4.99 -44.43
CA LEU A 443 16.98 6.21 -43.80
C LEU A 443 16.65 7.35 -44.78
N VAL A 444 17.09 7.28 -46.05
CA VAL A 444 16.97 8.40 -47.01
C VAL A 444 15.53 8.88 -47.19
N LYS A 445 14.55 7.97 -47.16
CA LYS A 445 13.12 8.32 -47.30
C LYS A 445 12.50 8.80 -46.00
N ASP A 446 13.08 8.42 -44.87
CA ASP A 446 12.54 8.62 -43.53
C ASP A 446 13.08 9.88 -42.86
N VAL A 447 14.16 10.51 -43.35
CA VAL A 447 14.74 11.73 -42.76
C VAL A 447 14.49 13.01 -43.58
N VAL A 448 14.32 14.13 -42.89
CA VAL A 448 14.28 15.50 -43.44
C VAL A 448 15.65 15.82 -44.06
N GLY A 449 15.65 16.36 -45.28
CA GLY A 449 16.87 16.62 -46.07
C GLY A 449 17.39 15.42 -46.88
N GLY A 450 16.83 14.21 -46.69
CA GLY A 450 17.08 13.04 -47.52
C GLY A 450 18.56 12.73 -47.73
N HIS A 451 19.02 12.72 -49.00
CA HIS A 451 20.40 12.39 -49.36
C HIS A 451 21.46 13.32 -48.74
N GLU A 452 21.15 14.60 -48.51
CA GLU A 452 22.10 15.57 -47.97
C GLU A 452 22.44 15.26 -46.51
N THR A 453 21.40 15.03 -45.68
CA THR A 453 21.53 14.66 -44.26
C THR A 453 22.29 13.34 -44.13
N ILE A 454 21.97 12.36 -44.97
CA ILE A 454 22.67 11.06 -44.99
C ILE A 454 24.15 11.19 -45.40
N SER A 455 24.48 12.08 -46.34
CA SER A 455 25.88 12.34 -46.72
C SER A 455 26.69 12.96 -45.57
N ARG A 456 26.09 13.86 -44.80
CA ARG A 456 26.72 14.43 -43.59
C ARG A 456 26.91 13.37 -42.51
N LEU A 457 25.91 12.50 -42.28
CA LEU A 457 25.99 11.39 -41.33
C LEU A 457 27.09 10.39 -41.68
N LYS A 458 27.21 9.97 -42.95
CA LYS A 458 28.29 9.07 -43.41
C LYS A 458 29.70 9.67 -43.27
N ARG A 459 29.83 10.99 -43.29
CA ARG A 459 31.12 11.67 -43.04
C ARG A 459 31.47 11.73 -41.56
N ALA A 460 30.47 11.80 -40.69
CA ALA A 460 30.67 11.93 -39.26
C ALA A 460 30.78 10.57 -38.54
N PHE A 461 29.95 9.59 -38.91
CA PHE A 461 29.84 8.31 -38.21
C PHE A 461 30.25 7.13 -39.10
N LYS A 462 30.85 6.11 -38.49
CA LYS A 462 31.31 4.89 -39.19
C LYS A 462 30.16 3.94 -39.49
N HIS A 463 29.22 3.79 -38.55
CA HIS A 463 28.02 2.98 -38.70
C HIS A 463 26.74 3.73 -38.33
N VAL A 464 25.58 3.26 -38.82
CA VAL A 464 24.27 3.87 -38.51
C VAL A 464 23.89 3.72 -37.04
N ASP A 465 24.36 2.65 -36.39
CA ASP A 465 24.20 2.40 -34.95
C ASP A 465 25.12 3.27 -34.07
N ASP A 466 26.03 4.05 -34.66
CA ASP A 466 26.86 4.99 -33.90
C ASP A 466 26.14 6.33 -33.68
N VAL A 467 25.05 6.60 -34.40
CA VAL A 467 24.41 7.92 -34.45
C VAL A 467 23.58 8.21 -33.18
N ASP A 468 23.84 9.36 -32.55
CA ASP A 468 23.15 9.81 -31.34
C ASP A 468 21.63 9.99 -31.56
N LEU A 469 20.82 9.58 -30.58
CA LEU A 469 19.35 9.63 -30.63
C LEU A 469 18.81 11.04 -30.95
N PHE A 470 19.41 12.09 -30.39
CA PHE A 470 18.97 13.47 -30.62
C PHE A 470 19.06 13.86 -32.10
N ILE A 471 20.14 13.43 -32.79
CA ILE A 471 20.40 13.83 -34.18
C ILE A 471 19.36 13.18 -35.09
N LEU A 472 19.27 11.85 -35.09
CA LEU A 472 18.34 11.18 -35.99
C LEU A 472 16.87 11.29 -35.55
N GLY A 473 16.60 11.44 -34.25
CA GLY A 473 15.25 11.70 -33.75
C GLY A 473 14.68 13.04 -34.25
N LEU A 474 15.51 14.10 -34.31
CA LEU A 474 15.14 15.39 -34.90
C LEU A 474 15.19 15.39 -36.43
N ALA A 475 16.06 14.56 -37.03
CA ALA A 475 16.16 14.43 -38.48
C ALA A 475 15.03 13.59 -39.07
N GLU A 476 14.40 12.70 -38.31
CA GLU A 476 13.31 11.86 -38.78
C GLU A 476 12.14 12.74 -39.24
N LYS A 477 11.61 12.44 -40.43
CA LYS A 477 10.35 13.06 -40.89
C LYS A 477 9.29 12.70 -39.86
N PRO A 478 8.47 13.66 -39.44
CA PRO A 478 7.43 13.40 -38.47
C PRO A 478 6.47 12.33 -39.02
N LEU A 479 6.61 11.11 -38.53
CA LEU A 479 5.50 10.18 -38.50
C LEU A 479 4.58 10.64 -37.40
N ARG A 480 3.29 10.44 -37.59
CA ARG A 480 2.32 10.68 -36.53
C ARG A 480 2.76 9.68 -35.42
N GLY A 481 3.20 10.15 -34.24
CA GLY A 481 3.66 9.34 -33.08
C GLY A 481 3.11 9.76 -31.69
N ALA A 482 3.56 9.13 -30.59
CA ALA A 482 2.91 8.76 -29.29
C ALA A 482 3.18 9.60 -28.00
N LEU A 483 2.45 9.30 -26.90
CA LEU A 483 2.71 9.59 -25.45
C LEU A 483 1.81 8.67 -24.55
N THR A 484 1.97 8.59 -23.21
CA THR A 484 1.20 7.67 -22.29
C THR A 484 0.76 8.32 -20.96
N LYS A 485 -0.44 7.98 -20.43
CA LYS A 485 -1.07 8.53 -19.19
C LYS A 485 -1.29 7.54 -18.01
N ARG A 486 -0.89 6.27 -18.14
CA ARG A 486 -1.43 5.15 -17.31
C ARG A 486 -0.82 4.92 -15.91
N GLY A 487 0.28 5.60 -15.54
CA GLY A 487 1.00 5.35 -14.28
C GLY A 487 0.80 6.38 -13.16
N ASP A 488 0.12 7.50 -13.42
CA ASP A 488 -0.06 8.58 -12.44
C ASP A 488 -1.28 8.30 -11.53
N ARG A 489 -1.04 8.10 -10.23
CA ARG A 489 -2.09 7.86 -9.22
C ARG A 489 -2.96 9.10 -9.03
N PHE A 490 -2.39 10.28 -9.16
CA PHE A 490 -3.06 11.57 -9.00
C PHE A 490 -3.57 12.11 -10.34
N TRP A 491 -3.60 11.28 -11.38
CA TRP A 491 -4.28 11.61 -12.63
C TRP A 491 -5.71 12.05 -12.33
N TYR A 492 -6.09 13.24 -12.82
CA TYR A 492 -7.31 13.93 -12.41
C TYR A 492 -8.61 13.18 -12.71
N GLU A 493 -8.60 12.19 -13.61
CA GLU A 493 -9.77 11.34 -13.91
C GLU A 493 -9.83 10.04 -13.08
N ASN A 494 -8.89 9.77 -12.17
CA ASN A 494 -8.93 8.53 -11.38
C ASN A 494 -10.03 8.56 -10.30
N ASP A 495 -10.66 7.42 -10.02
CA ASP A 495 -11.71 7.23 -9.00
C ASP A 495 -11.18 6.83 -7.60
N LEU A 496 -9.86 6.91 -7.42
CA LEU A 496 -9.17 6.49 -6.19
C LEU A 496 -9.46 7.44 -5.02
N SER A 497 -10.43 7.08 -4.19
CA SER A 497 -10.72 7.75 -2.92
C SER A 497 -9.54 7.63 -1.93
N PRO A 498 -9.22 8.67 -1.13
CA PRO A 498 -9.87 9.97 -1.01
C PRO A 498 -9.40 11.05 -2.01
N SER A 499 -8.48 10.70 -2.93
CA SER A 499 -7.87 11.65 -3.88
C SER A 499 -8.71 11.94 -5.14
N ALA A 500 -9.83 11.27 -5.34
CA ALA A 500 -10.71 11.42 -6.51
C ALA A 500 -11.56 12.70 -6.44
N PHE A 501 -11.70 13.42 -7.55
CA PHE A 501 -12.69 14.51 -7.66
C PHE A 501 -14.09 13.89 -7.70
N THR A 502 -15.12 14.63 -7.27
CA THR A 502 -16.49 14.19 -7.55
C THR A 502 -16.78 14.29 -9.05
N GLU A 503 -17.77 13.56 -9.56
CA GLU A 503 -18.14 13.64 -10.98
C GLU A 503 -18.52 15.07 -11.40
N GLU A 504 -19.20 15.82 -10.51
CA GLU A 504 -19.53 17.23 -10.75
C GLU A 504 -18.27 18.09 -10.87
N GLN A 505 -17.33 17.96 -9.93
CA GLN A 505 -16.04 18.67 -9.98
C GLN A 505 -15.23 18.30 -11.23
N LEU A 506 -15.21 17.02 -11.59
CA LEU A 506 -14.51 16.54 -12.78
C LEU A 506 -15.12 17.12 -14.06
N SER A 507 -16.44 17.23 -14.13
CA SER A 507 -17.14 17.83 -15.26
C SER A 507 -16.81 19.32 -15.43
N GLU A 508 -16.59 20.04 -14.32
CA GLU A 508 -16.17 21.44 -14.35
C GLU A 508 -14.70 21.56 -14.75
N ILE A 509 -13.79 20.73 -14.22
CA ILE A 509 -12.37 20.72 -14.61
C ILE A 509 -12.23 20.54 -16.13
N LYS A 510 -13.02 19.65 -16.73
CA LYS A 510 -13.02 19.35 -18.17
C LYS A 510 -13.46 20.51 -19.07
N LYS A 511 -13.96 21.63 -18.51
CA LYS A 511 -14.25 22.87 -19.26
C LYS A 511 -13.04 23.80 -19.37
N THR A 512 -11.97 23.53 -18.64
CA THR A 512 -10.78 24.39 -18.60
C THR A 512 -10.10 24.45 -19.96
N THR A 513 -9.80 25.65 -20.45
CA THR A 513 -8.97 25.86 -21.64
C THR A 513 -7.83 26.81 -21.36
N MET A 514 -6.72 26.70 -22.09
CA MET A 514 -5.59 27.63 -21.92
C MET A 514 -5.98 29.08 -22.27
N ALA A 515 -6.89 29.27 -23.23
CA ALA A 515 -7.47 30.57 -23.55
C ALA A 515 -8.21 31.20 -22.36
N GLN A 516 -9.02 30.42 -21.65
CA GLN A 516 -9.71 30.85 -20.44
C GLN A 516 -8.74 31.18 -19.31
N VAL A 517 -7.74 30.32 -19.06
CA VAL A 517 -6.71 30.57 -18.04
C VAL A 517 -5.97 31.89 -18.32
N ILE A 518 -5.68 32.20 -19.57
CA ILE A 518 -5.06 33.49 -19.95
C ILE A 518 -6.01 34.67 -19.68
N CYS A 519 -7.30 34.56 -20.06
CA CYS A 519 -8.29 35.62 -19.86
C CYS A 519 -8.57 35.96 -18.40
N ASP A 520 -8.59 34.95 -17.53
CA ASP A 520 -8.92 35.11 -16.11
C ASP A 520 -7.77 35.70 -15.30
N ASN A 521 -6.53 35.53 -15.76
CA ASN A 521 -5.33 35.87 -15.00
C ASN A 521 -4.52 37.05 -15.54
N ILE A 522 -4.85 37.55 -16.74
CA ILE A 522 -4.12 38.65 -17.38
C ILE A 522 -5.04 39.87 -17.60
N ASP A 523 -4.88 40.90 -16.78
CA ASP A 523 -5.81 42.04 -16.69
C ASP A 523 -6.10 42.76 -18.02
N ARG A 524 -5.05 42.98 -18.84
CA ARG A 524 -5.11 43.79 -20.09
C ARG A 524 -5.12 42.97 -21.38
N ILE A 525 -5.39 41.66 -21.30
CA ILE A 525 -5.67 40.86 -22.49
C ILE A 525 -7.18 40.94 -22.79
N GLY A 526 -7.54 41.72 -23.80
CA GLY A 526 -8.96 41.97 -24.13
C GLY A 526 -9.60 40.85 -24.95
N GLN A 527 -8.79 40.15 -25.74
CA GLN A 527 -9.20 39.07 -26.63
C GLN A 527 -8.13 37.98 -26.69
N VAL A 528 -8.57 36.73 -26.87
CA VAL A 528 -7.71 35.56 -27.08
C VAL A 528 -8.42 34.57 -28.00
N GLN A 529 -7.67 33.87 -28.84
CA GLN A 529 -8.21 32.79 -29.67
C GLN A 529 -8.52 31.53 -28.83
N PRO A 530 -9.63 30.82 -29.08
CA PRO A 530 -10.00 29.63 -28.30
C PRO A 530 -8.95 28.51 -28.29
N MET A 531 -8.31 28.23 -29.43
CA MET A 531 -7.17 27.31 -29.50
C MET A 531 -5.86 28.08 -29.29
N ALA A 532 -5.52 28.33 -28.02
CA ALA A 532 -4.43 29.23 -27.63
C ALA A 532 -3.04 28.80 -28.15
N PHE A 533 -2.81 27.51 -28.42
CA PHE A 533 -1.56 26.99 -28.98
C PHE A 533 -1.43 27.13 -30.50
N GLN A 534 -2.50 27.57 -31.17
CA GLN A 534 -2.53 27.76 -32.62
C GLN A 534 -2.58 29.24 -32.95
N MET A 535 -2.07 29.58 -34.13
CA MET A 535 -2.22 30.93 -34.66
C MET A 535 -3.70 31.26 -34.83
N GLY A 536 -4.09 32.50 -34.55
CA GLY A 536 -5.44 32.97 -34.84
C GLY A 536 -5.68 33.04 -36.35
N ASP A 537 -6.92 32.78 -36.76
CA ASP A 537 -7.38 32.98 -38.15
C ASP A 537 -8.78 33.58 -38.18
N ASP A 538 -9.24 33.99 -39.36
CA ASP A 538 -10.53 34.66 -39.52
C ASP A 538 -11.75 33.70 -39.50
N TYR A 539 -11.54 32.40 -39.24
CA TYR A 539 -12.57 31.37 -39.38
C TYR A 539 -12.77 30.56 -38.09
N ASP A 540 -11.93 29.55 -37.85
CA ASP A 540 -12.14 28.53 -36.82
C ASP A 540 -11.43 28.89 -35.50
N ASN A 541 -10.46 29.80 -35.55
CA ASN A 541 -9.66 30.21 -34.38
C ASN A 541 -9.57 31.74 -34.22
N TYR A 542 -10.65 32.46 -34.49
CA TYR A 542 -10.64 33.92 -34.38
C TYR A 542 -10.62 34.37 -32.90
N PRO A 543 -9.92 35.47 -32.56
CA PRO A 543 -9.89 35.99 -31.19
C PRO A 543 -11.29 36.36 -30.67
N LEU A 544 -11.66 35.79 -29.52
CA LEU A 544 -12.89 36.12 -28.79
C LEU A 544 -12.57 37.10 -27.67
N PHE A 545 -13.54 37.95 -27.31
CA PHE A 545 -13.44 38.75 -26.10
C PHE A 545 -13.43 37.86 -24.86
N CYS A 546 -12.60 38.18 -23.88
CA CYS A 546 -12.47 37.41 -22.63
C CYS A 546 -13.75 37.32 -21.79
N ASN A 547 -14.77 38.14 -22.09
CA ASN A 547 -16.09 38.05 -21.45
C ASN A 547 -17.09 37.16 -22.21
N SER A 548 -16.67 36.51 -23.30
CA SER A 548 -17.50 35.60 -24.08
C SER A 548 -17.82 34.34 -23.26
N SER A 549 -19.08 33.92 -23.28
CA SER A 549 -19.52 32.64 -22.68
C SER A 549 -18.84 31.41 -23.29
N LEU A 550 -18.26 31.54 -24.49
CA LEU A 550 -17.52 30.46 -25.14
C LEU A 550 -16.13 30.23 -24.51
N LEU A 551 -15.66 31.17 -23.69
CA LEU A 551 -14.41 31.06 -22.90
C LEU A 551 -14.70 30.93 -21.39
N ALA A 552 -15.90 30.46 -21.02
CA ALA A 552 -16.27 30.29 -19.63
C ALA A 552 -15.45 29.16 -18.97
N GLY A 553 -14.86 29.46 -17.82
CA GLY A 553 -14.09 28.51 -17.01
C GLY A 553 -14.96 27.58 -16.15
N PRO A 554 -14.32 26.70 -15.37
CA PRO A 554 -14.99 25.85 -14.39
C PRO A 554 -15.85 26.66 -13.41
N ASP A 555 -17.06 26.18 -13.11
CA ASP A 555 -17.85 26.70 -12.00
C ASP A 555 -17.34 26.14 -10.67
N PHE A 556 -16.57 26.97 -9.96
CA PHE A 556 -16.03 26.59 -8.66
C PHE A 556 -17.10 26.39 -7.57
N SER A 557 -18.36 26.75 -7.80
CA SER A 557 -19.46 26.47 -6.85
C SER A 557 -19.58 24.97 -6.50
N LYS A 558 -19.11 24.08 -7.39
CA LYS A 558 -19.03 22.63 -7.18
C LYS A 558 -17.99 22.17 -6.16
N TRP A 559 -17.10 23.05 -5.72
CA TRP A 559 -16.18 22.82 -4.60
C TRP A 559 -16.74 23.34 -3.28
N ARG A 560 -18.00 23.78 -3.25
CA ARG A 560 -18.65 24.13 -1.98
C ARG A 560 -18.64 22.92 -1.06
N ASP A 561 -17.99 23.09 0.07
CA ASP A 561 -17.92 22.15 1.16
C ASP A 561 -19.06 22.48 2.14
N ASP A 562 -20.20 21.85 1.90
CA ASP A 562 -21.33 21.86 2.83
C ASP A 562 -21.09 20.93 4.03
N SER A 563 -19.95 20.22 4.07
CA SER A 563 -19.55 19.46 5.25
C SER A 563 -19.40 20.45 6.41
N PRO A 564 -20.07 20.21 7.54
CA PRO A 564 -19.84 21.00 8.72
C PRO A 564 -18.36 20.88 9.07
N LYS A 565 -17.63 22.02 9.09
CA LYS A 565 -16.25 22.04 9.59
C LYS A 565 -16.29 21.52 11.02
N VAL A 566 -15.85 20.29 11.19
CA VAL A 566 -15.33 19.82 12.45
C VAL A 566 -13.95 20.46 12.58
N GLU A 567 -13.93 21.75 12.93
CA GLU A 567 -12.70 22.34 13.41
C GLU A 567 -12.45 21.64 14.76
N MET A 568 -11.59 20.61 14.74
CA MET A 568 -11.16 20.01 15.98
C MET A 568 -10.39 21.11 16.72
N PRO A 569 -10.84 21.57 17.90
CA PRO A 569 -10.16 22.57 18.71
C PRO A 569 -8.91 21.98 19.39
N ILE A 570 -8.33 20.95 18.79
CA ILE A 570 -7.18 20.23 19.31
C ILE A 570 -5.97 20.68 18.51
N THR A 571 -5.08 21.43 19.15
CA THR A 571 -3.78 21.76 18.59
C THR A 571 -2.80 20.63 18.86
N THR A 572 -1.65 20.59 18.17
CA THR A 572 -0.55 19.67 18.52
C THR A 572 -0.19 19.77 20.00
N ALA A 573 -0.18 20.99 20.58
CA ALA A 573 0.06 21.21 22.00
C ALA A 573 -1.05 20.61 22.90
N SER A 574 -2.30 20.65 22.46
CA SER A 574 -3.42 20.04 23.18
C SER A 574 -3.32 18.50 23.16
N VAL A 575 -2.89 17.91 22.04
CA VAL A 575 -2.60 16.46 21.95
C VAL A 575 -1.42 16.09 22.86
N GLU A 576 -0.35 16.88 22.86
CA GLU A 576 0.81 16.67 23.75
C GLU A 576 0.44 16.74 25.23
N LYS A 577 -0.39 17.72 25.61
CA LYS A 577 -0.92 17.84 26.98
C LYS A 577 -1.77 16.64 27.35
N ALA A 578 -2.69 16.22 26.48
CA ALA A 578 -3.50 15.03 26.69
C ALA A 578 -2.66 13.76 26.81
N LEU A 579 -1.62 13.60 26.00
CA LEU A 579 -0.66 12.49 26.08
C LEU A 579 0.08 12.47 27.43
N ALA A 580 0.52 13.64 27.90
CA ALA A 580 1.21 13.76 29.19
C ALA A 580 0.29 13.38 30.37
N LEU A 581 -0.97 13.81 30.33
CA LEU A 581 -1.99 13.43 31.29
C LEU A 581 -2.31 11.93 31.21
N GLY A 582 -2.51 11.40 30.01
CA GLY A 582 -2.79 9.98 29.78
C GLY A 582 -1.68 9.08 30.30
N ARG A 583 -0.41 9.47 30.12
CA ARG A 583 0.73 8.76 30.70
C ARG A 583 0.67 8.72 32.23
N LEU A 584 0.38 9.87 32.86
CA LEU A 584 0.31 9.96 34.32
C LEU A 584 -0.85 9.11 34.88
N GLU A 585 -2.01 9.14 34.23
CA GLU A 585 -3.16 8.34 34.62
C GLU A 585 -2.90 6.83 34.50
N VAL A 586 -2.28 6.39 33.39
CA VAL A 586 -1.88 4.98 33.22
C VAL A 586 -0.87 4.55 34.29
N GLU A 587 0.11 5.40 34.63
CA GLU A 587 1.10 5.09 35.67
C GLU A 587 0.46 4.96 37.06
N GLU A 588 -0.42 5.88 37.43
CA GLU A 588 -1.15 5.82 38.70
C GLU A 588 -2.13 4.64 38.76
N ARG A 589 -2.81 4.33 37.65
CA ARG A 589 -3.65 3.14 37.53
C ARG A 589 -2.84 1.87 37.79
N ARG A 590 -1.67 1.72 37.17
CA ARG A 590 -0.81 0.54 37.37
C ARG A 590 -0.30 0.41 38.81
N LYS A 591 0.11 1.51 39.45
CA LYS A 591 0.48 1.51 40.89
C LYS A 591 -0.70 1.09 41.77
N LYS A 592 -1.92 1.52 41.43
CA LYS A 592 -3.14 1.11 42.14
C LYS A 592 -3.43 -0.37 41.93
N GLU A 593 -3.32 -0.87 40.71
CA GLU A 593 -3.48 -2.30 40.39
C GLU A 593 -2.45 -3.16 41.13
N GLU A 594 -1.19 -2.74 41.19
CA GLU A 594 -0.14 -3.42 41.97
C GLU A 594 -0.52 -3.57 43.45
N ARG A 595 -1.00 -2.49 44.08
CA ARG A 595 -1.49 -2.52 45.47
C ARG A 595 -2.71 -3.40 45.63
N ASN A 596 -3.64 -3.36 44.68
CA ASN A 596 -4.85 -4.16 44.67
C ASN A 596 -4.55 -5.65 44.56
N ILE A 597 -3.68 -6.04 43.63
CA ILE A 597 -3.23 -7.42 43.43
C ILE A 597 -2.54 -7.91 44.70
N ARG A 598 -1.56 -7.19 45.23
CA ARG A 598 -0.87 -7.57 46.48
C ARG A 598 -1.82 -7.75 47.68
N ARG A 599 -2.93 -7.01 47.73
CA ARG A 599 -3.89 -7.07 48.84
C ARG A 599 -4.97 -8.13 48.65
N ASN A 600 -5.46 -8.31 47.43
CA ASN A 600 -6.71 -9.02 47.16
C ASN A 600 -6.52 -10.29 46.30
N GLN A 601 -5.34 -10.53 45.72
CA GLN A 601 -5.01 -11.71 44.95
C GLN A 601 -4.10 -12.66 45.75
N HIS A 602 -4.38 -13.95 45.66
CA HIS A 602 -3.54 -15.02 46.20
C HIS A 602 -2.91 -15.83 45.07
N ASP A 603 -1.86 -16.59 45.40
CA ASP A 603 -1.16 -17.45 44.44
C ASP A 603 -2.10 -18.51 43.83
N PHE A 604 -2.00 -18.66 42.51
CA PHE A 604 -2.70 -19.72 41.79
C PHE A 604 -2.11 -21.09 42.14
N LYS A 605 -2.97 -22.09 42.26
CA LYS A 605 -2.55 -23.49 42.40
C LYS A 605 -2.37 -24.11 41.02
N SER A 606 -1.39 -25.00 40.87
CA SER A 606 -1.25 -25.81 39.65
C SER A 606 -2.55 -26.56 39.36
N GLY A 607 -2.98 -26.57 38.10
CA GLY A 607 -4.26 -27.13 37.69
C GLY A 607 -5.48 -26.19 37.82
N ASP A 608 -5.30 -24.95 38.30
CA ASP A 608 -6.37 -23.95 38.26
C ASP A 608 -6.78 -23.63 36.81
N PRO A 609 -8.08 -23.68 36.46
CA PRO A 609 -8.50 -23.42 35.08
C PRO A 609 -8.12 -22.03 34.58
N LEU A 610 -8.19 -21.02 35.45
CA LEU A 610 -7.78 -19.66 35.12
C LEU A 610 -6.25 -19.56 34.93
N LEU A 611 -5.47 -20.34 35.67
CA LEU A 611 -4.03 -20.44 35.46
C LEU A 611 -3.76 -21.02 34.07
N SER A 612 -4.36 -22.16 33.71
CA SER A 612 -4.19 -22.77 32.38
C SER A 612 -4.64 -21.85 31.26
N TYR A 613 -5.83 -21.26 31.37
CA TYR A 613 -6.33 -20.33 30.36
C TYR A 613 -5.45 -19.08 30.26
N GLY A 614 -5.05 -18.51 31.40
CA GLY A 614 -4.18 -17.35 31.45
C GLY A 614 -2.81 -17.62 30.82
N LYS A 615 -2.18 -18.76 31.13
CA LYS A 615 -0.90 -19.20 30.54
C LYS A 615 -1.03 -19.49 29.04
N MET A 616 -2.12 -20.10 28.59
CA MET A 616 -2.40 -20.31 27.16
C MET A 616 -2.59 -18.98 26.41
N MET A 617 -3.14 -17.95 27.06
CA MET A 617 -3.37 -16.62 26.48
C MET A 617 -2.26 -15.62 26.84
N ARG A 618 -1.06 -16.10 27.14
CA ARG A 618 0.06 -15.28 27.58
C ARG A 618 0.53 -14.34 26.47
N ALA A 619 0.89 -13.12 26.85
CA ALA A 619 1.51 -12.21 25.92
C ALA A 619 3.01 -12.48 25.79
N LYS A 620 3.52 -12.53 24.57
CA LYS A 620 4.95 -12.42 24.28
C LYS A 620 5.45 -11.07 24.79
N ARG A 621 6.73 -10.99 25.17
CA ARG A 621 7.33 -9.76 25.72
C ARG A 621 7.13 -8.54 24.79
N GLN A 622 7.26 -8.76 23.49
CA GLN A 622 7.07 -7.75 22.45
C GLN A 622 5.62 -7.23 22.42
N ALA A 623 4.63 -8.11 22.58
CA ALA A 623 3.23 -7.72 22.67
C ALA A 623 2.95 -6.86 23.91
N LEU A 624 3.53 -7.22 25.07
CA LEU A 624 3.41 -6.41 26.30
C LEU A 624 3.99 -5.01 26.10
N GLU A 625 5.15 -4.88 25.48
CA GLU A 625 5.77 -3.59 25.20
C GLU A 625 4.90 -2.71 24.29
N MET A 626 4.33 -3.27 23.22
CA MET A 626 3.41 -2.55 22.33
C MET A 626 2.15 -2.10 23.06
N ALA A 627 1.56 -2.97 23.88
CA ALA A 627 0.39 -2.63 24.67
C ALA A 627 0.61 -1.48 25.64
N LYS A 628 1.80 -1.30 26.21
CA LYS A 628 2.09 -0.13 27.08
C LYS A 628 1.88 1.19 26.33
N VAL A 629 2.29 1.25 25.07
CA VAL A 629 2.10 2.44 24.23
C VAL A 629 0.63 2.59 23.87
N SER A 630 -0.01 1.51 23.43
CA SER A 630 -1.44 1.49 23.08
C SER A 630 -2.34 1.91 24.23
N ASP A 631 -2.00 1.54 25.47
CA ASP A 631 -2.73 1.90 26.68
C ASP A 631 -2.71 3.41 26.95
N VAL A 632 -1.55 4.04 26.75
CA VAL A 632 -1.41 5.51 26.84
C VAL A 632 -2.22 6.19 25.74
N LEU A 633 -2.21 5.67 24.51
CA LEU A 633 -3.00 6.24 23.41
C LEU A 633 -4.51 6.14 23.64
N LEU A 634 -4.97 5.02 24.20
CA LEU A 634 -6.37 4.82 24.57
C LEU A 634 -6.78 5.79 25.68
N GLU A 635 -5.97 5.93 26.73
CA GLU A 635 -6.25 6.87 27.83
C GLU A 635 -6.23 8.33 27.35
N THR A 636 -5.28 8.68 26.49
CA THR A 636 -5.22 9.98 25.83
C THR A 636 -6.51 10.27 25.06
N THR A 637 -7.04 9.27 24.37
CA THR A 637 -8.31 9.41 23.65
C THR A 637 -9.46 9.70 24.60
N LYS A 638 -9.53 9.00 25.75
CA LYS A 638 -10.55 9.24 26.77
C LYS A 638 -10.48 10.65 27.33
N ILE A 639 -9.27 11.15 27.62
CA ILE A 639 -9.04 12.51 28.11
C ILE A 639 -9.46 13.55 27.07
N LEU A 640 -9.12 13.36 25.80
CA LEU A 640 -9.56 14.26 24.72
C LEU A 640 -11.09 14.31 24.62
N MET A 641 -11.77 13.19 24.83
CA MET A 641 -13.23 13.10 24.77
C MET A 641 -13.93 13.66 26.01
N SER A 642 -13.40 13.40 27.21
CA SER A 642 -13.97 13.92 28.46
C SER A 642 -13.67 15.42 28.64
N GLY A 643 -12.55 15.89 28.09
CA GLY A 643 -12.02 17.22 28.33
C GLY A 643 -11.47 17.42 29.74
N GLU A 644 -11.31 16.35 30.52
CA GLU A 644 -10.81 16.41 31.89
C GLU A 644 -9.32 16.80 31.90
N GLY A 645 -8.95 17.79 32.72
CA GLY A 645 -7.58 18.32 32.73
C GLY A 645 -7.20 19.22 31.53
N LEU A 646 -8.11 19.43 30.58
CA LEU A 646 -7.92 20.32 29.43
C LEU A 646 -8.59 21.68 29.66
N ASP A 647 -7.98 22.74 29.12
CA ASP A 647 -8.54 24.10 29.19
C ASP A 647 -9.78 24.21 28.30
N ASN A 648 -10.69 25.15 28.59
CA ASN A 648 -11.96 25.26 27.85
C ASN A 648 -11.80 25.49 26.33
N GLY A 649 -10.63 25.96 25.87
CA GLY A 649 -10.29 26.11 24.45
C GLY A 649 -9.65 24.87 23.80
N GLU A 650 -9.37 23.81 24.57
CA GLU A 650 -8.65 22.60 24.14
C GLU A 650 -9.55 21.36 24.13
N LYS A 651 -10.78 21.46 24.63
CA LYS A 651 -11.74 20.35 24.74
C LYS A 651 -12.38 20.07 23.40
N LEU A 652 -12.57 18.78 23.07
CA LEU A 652 -13.39 18.39 21.93
C LEU A 652 -14.80 19.02 22.05
N PRO A 653 -15.37 19.60 20.98
CA PRO A 653 -16.69 20.19 21.01
C PRO A 653 -17.72 19.11 21.30
N LEU A 654 -18.65 19.38 22.22
CA LEU A 654 -19.80 18.52 22.58
C LEU A 654 -20.76 18.21 21.40
N ARG A 655 -20.44 18.62 20.17
CA ARG A 655 -21.28 18.49 18.97
C ARG A 655 -20.91 17.31 18.08
N PHE A 656 -19.75 16.66 18.25
CA PHE A 656 -19.39 15.51 17.43
C PHE A 656 -20.03 14.25 17.97
N ASP A 657 -20.77 13.55 17.11
CA ASP A 657 -21.27 12.22 17.41
C ASP A 657 -20.12 11.21 17.36
N ILE A 658 -20.32 10.09 18.05
CA ILE A 658 -19.33 9.02 18.15
C ILE A 658 -18.85 8.51 16.79
N PRO A 659 -19.72 8.26 15.79
CA PRO A 659 -19.28 7.81 14.47
C PRO A 659 -18.32 8.80 13.78
N THR A 660 -18.52 10.10 13.98
CA THR A 660 -17.60 11.12 13.46
C THR A 660 -16.25 11.05 14.18
N LEU A 661 -16.24 10.95 15.52
CA LEU A 661 -15.01 10.82 16.30
C LEU A 661 -14.22 9.55 15.97
N GLN A 662 -14.89 8.41 15.78
CA GLN A 662 -14.26 7.15 15.37
C GLN A 662 -13.55 7.25 14.02
N LYS A 663 -14.01 8.13 13.12
CA LYS A 663 -13.35 8.38 11.82
C LYS A 663 -12.20 9.38 11.92
N LEU A 664 -12.33 10.40 12.77
CA LEU A 664 -11.39 11.51 12.84
C LEU A 664 -10.17 11.23 13.73
N LEU A 665 -10.37 10.64 14.92
CA LEU A 665 -9.29 10.44 15.90
C LEU A 665 -8.13 9.58 15.35
N PRO A 666 -8.38 8.47 14.61
CA PRO A 666 -7.28 7.68 14.04
C PRO A 666 -6.47 8.40 12.96
N GLN A 667 -6.99 9.49 12.39
CA GLN A 667 -6.31 10.29 11.35
C GLN A 667 -5.32 11.30 11.96
N ILE A 668 -5.33 11.48 13.28
CA ILE A 668 -4.37 12.36 13.96
C ILE A 668 -3.02 11.65 13.96
N ASP A 669 -2.03 12.25 13.29
CA ASP A 669 -0.67 11.72 13.24
C ASP A 669 -0.01 11.81 14.62
N VAL A 670 0.18 10.62 15.23
CA VAL A 670 0.90 10.46 16.50
C VAL A 670 2.31 9.90 16.30
N SER A 671 2.77 9.71 15.06
CA SER A 671 4.03 9.01 14.75
C SER A 671 5.25 9.71 15.34
N THR A 672 5.27 11.04 15.35
CA THR A 672 6.31 11.87 15.96
C THR A 672 6.41 11.68 17.48
N PHE A 673 5.30 11.33 18.13
CA PHE A 673 5.23 11.06 19.57
C PHE A 673 5.53 9.59 19.88
N VAL A 674 4.93 8.67 19.12
CA VAL A 674 5.16 7.22 19.25
C VAL A 674 6.66 6.89 19.06
N GLY A 675 7.35 7.59 18.15
CA GLY A 675 8.81 7.48 17.98
C GLY A 675 9.63 7.90 19.21
N ASN A 676 9.12 8.79 20.07
CA ASN A 676 9.73 9.14 21.35
C ASN A 676 9.42 8.10 22.45
N PHE A 677 8.30 7.37 22.35
CA PHE A 677 7.99 6.25 23.25
C PHE A 677 8.89 5.03 23.04
N THR A 678 9.60 4.94 21.90
CA THR A 678 10.67 3.94 21.72
C THR A 678 11.75 4.04 22.81
N ALA A 679 11.99 5.22 23.40
CA ALA A 679 12.86 5.38 24.58
C ALA A 679 12.27 4.78 25.88
N PHE A 680 10.95 4.55 25.92
CA PHE A 680 10.22 3.88 27.01
C PHE A 680 10.27 2.35 26.92
N LEU A 681 10.69 1.80 25.77
CA LEU A 681 10.91 0.36 25.54
C LEU A 681 12.20 -0.19 26.18
N GLY A 682 12.86 0.65 26.99
CA GLY A 682 13.88 0.27 27.97
C GLY A 682 15.24 0.89 27.72
N SER A 683 15.77 1.57 28.75
CA SER A 683 17.20 1.78 28.94
C SER A 683 17.87 0.43 29.27
N GLY A 684 18.05 -0.43 28.25
CA GLY A 684 18.54 -1.80 28.45
C GLY A 684 18.49 -2.74 27.25
N GLY A 685 18.81 -2.27 26.04
CA GLY A 685 19.45 -3.03 24.95
C GLY A 685 19.09 -4.50 24.64
N SER A 686 17.87 -5.01 24.86
CA SER A 686 17.55 -6.43 24.58
C SER A 686 16.30 -6.70 23.73
N VAL A 687 15.39 -5.74 23.52
CA VAL A 687 14.15 -5.98 22.72
C VAL A 687 14.43 -5.88 21.21
N ASP A 688 15.39 -5.04 20.81
CA ASP A 688 15.80 -4.83 19.40
C ASP A 688 16.41 -6.06 18.70
N LYS A 689 16.79 -7.12 19.43
CA LYS A 689 17.40 -8.31 18.81
C LYS A 689 16.40 -9.23 18.13
N CYS A 690 15.19 -9.35 18.69
CA CYS A 690 14.20 -10.35 18.27
C CYS A 690 13.10 -9.78 17.37
N LEU A 691 12.97 -8.46 17.31
CA LEU A 691 12.09 -7.76 16.38
C LEU A 691 12.87 -7.37 15.11
N PRO A 692 12.22 -7.34 13.94
CA PRO A 692 12.84 -6.87 12.71
C PRO A 692 13.36 -5.45 12.93
N LYS A 693 14.63 -5.22 12.59
CA LYS A 693 15.18 -3.86 12.58
C LYS A 693 14.44 -3.06 11.51
N ASN A 694 14.08 -1.81 11.82
CA ASN A 694 13.56 -0.83 10.85
C ASN A 694 14.65 -0.45 9.83
N LEU A 695 15.03 -1.42 9.01
CA LEU A 695 15.93 -1.30 7.88
C LEU A 695 15.08 -1.34 6.59
N PRO A 696 15.55 -0.73 5.50
CA PRO A 696 14.89 -0.88 4.20
C PRO A 696 14.71 -2.37 3.87
N CYS A 697 13.52 -2.71 3.36
CA CYS A 697 13.20 -4.08 2.99
C CYS A 697 14.15 -4.61 1.92
N ASP A 698 14.74 -5.78 2.17
CA ASP A 698 15.39 -6.54 1.11
C ASP A 698 14.32 -7.17 0.23
N HIS A 699 14.01 -6.52 -0.89
CA HIS A 699 13.13 -7.06 -1.92
C HIS A 699 13.70 -8.25 -2.70
N THR A 700 15.01 -8.52 -2.62
CA THR A 700 15.67 -9.60 -3.39
C THR A 700 15.60 -10.95 -2.71
N THR A 701 15.38 -10.99 -1.39
CA THR A 701 15.32 -12.25 -0.67
C THR A 701 14.09 -13.08 -1.08
N PRO A 702 14.28 -14.38 -1.40
CA PRO A 702 13.18 -15.31 -1.67
C PRO A 702 12.48 -15.78 -0.41
N TYR A 703 12.94 -15.38 0.78
CA TYR A 703 12.46 -15.89 2.06
C TYR A 703 11.67 -14.88 2.87
N ARG A 704 10.65 -15.37 3.55
CA ARG A 704 9.87 -14.60 4.53
C ARG A 704 10.72 -14.34 5.77
N THR A 705 10.56 -13.17 6.37
CA THR A 705 11.01 -12.98 7.76
C THR A 705 10.08 -13.77 8.71
N PRO A 706 10.52 -14.17 9.91
CA PRO A 706 9.66 -14.83 10.91
C PRO A 706 8.51 -13.93 11.39
N SER A 707 8.68 -12.61 11.41
CA SER A 707 7.66 -11.66 11.89
C SER A 707 6.67 -11.21 10.81
N GLY A 708 6.84 -11.66 9.56
CA GLY A 708 6.06 -11.18 8.40
C GLY A 708 6.51 -9.83 7.84
N TRP A 709 7.46 -9.15 8.52
CA TRP A 709 8.03 -7.89 8.08
C TRP A 709 8.56 -7.96 6.65
N CYS A 710 8.30 -6.92 5.86
CA CYS A 710 8.68 -6.84 4.44
C CYS A 710 8.01 -7.88 3.52
N ASN A 711 6.93 -8.53 3.95
CA ASN A 711 6.05 -9.22 3.02
C ASN A 711 5.48 -8.19 2.03
N ASN A 712 4.78 -7.17 2.54
CA ASN A 712 4.40 -6.02 1.74
C ASN A 712 5.57 -5.01 1.70
N LEU A 713 6.17 -4.80 0.52
CA LEU A 713 7.32 -3.91 0.37
C LEU A 713 6.97 -2.42 0.43
N ARG A 714 5.70 -2.04 0.20
CA ARG A 714 5.21 -0.65 0.25
C ARG A 714 4.80 -0.26 1.67
N ASN A 715 4.20 -1.20 2.39
CA ASN A 715 3.75 -1.05 3.77
C ASN A 715 4.33 -2.21 4.60
N PRO A 716 5.63 -2.16 4.98
CA PRO A 716 6.31 -3.25 5.67
C PRO A 716 5.67 -3.72 6.97
N GLN A 717 4.78 -2.90 7.55
CA GLN A 717 4.04 -3.14 8.78
C GLN A 717 2.77 -4.01 8.62
N PHE A 718 2.26 -4.22 7.40
CA PHE A 718 1.00 -4.94 7.17
C PHE A 718 1.08 -6.42 7.54
N ALA A 719 0.08 -6.91 8.27
CA ALA A 719 -0.08 -8.31 8.65
C ALA A 719 1.07 -8.92 9.48
N ASN A 720 1.92 -8.08 10.06
CA ASN A 720 3.04 -8.54 10.87
C ASN A 720 2.57 -9.10 12.21
N ALA A 721 3.45 -9.93 12.80
CA ALA A 721 3.35 -10.24 14.21
C ALA A 721 3.32 -8.97 15.05
N PHE A 722 2.51 -9.01 16.11
CA PHE A 722 2.27 -7.91 17.04
C PHE A 722 1.48 -6.73 16.46
N GLY A 723 0.99 -6.81 15.23
CA GLY A 723 0.10 -5.80 14.65
C GLY A 723 -1.32 -5.82 15.26
N PRO A 724 -2.09 -4.73 15.11
CA PRO A 724 -3.51 -4.73 15.46
C PRO A 724 -4.34 -5.63 14.54
N LEU A 725 -5.46 -6.12 15.04
CA LEU A 725 -6.50 -6.75 14.22
C LEU A 725 -7.25 -5.70 13.38
N LEU A 726 -7.84 -6.15 12.27
CA LEU A 726 -8.59 -5.31 11.34
C LEU A 726 -10.10 -5.31 11.66
N HIS A 727 -10.70 -4.13 11.74
CA HIS A 727 -12.16 -3.97 11.79
C HIS A 727 -12.76 -3.95 10.37
N LEU A 728 -13.55 -4.97 10.01
CA LEU A 728 -14.32 -4.99 8.75
C LEU A 728 -15.53 -4.04 8.77
N LEU A 729 -16.04 -3.75 9.95
CA LEU A 729 -17.10 -2.79 10.23
C LEU A 729 -16.66 -1.93 11.41
N PRO A 730 -17.15 -0.68 11.54
CA PRO A 730 -16.84 0.17 12.70
C PRO A 730 -17.11 -0.57 14.03
N PRO A 731 -16.27 -0.39 15.06
CA PRO A 731 -16.43 -1.11 16.32
C PRO A 731 -17.71 -0.71 17.08
N ALA A 732 -18.31 -1.69 17.72
CA ALA A 732 -19.51 -1.58 18.56
C ALA A 732 -19.15 -1.58 20.06
N TYR A 733 -18.49 -0.52 20.52
CA TYR A 733 -18.35 -0.23 21.95
C TYR A 733 -19.54 0.61 22.43
N GLU A 734 -19.97 0.41 23.67
CA GLU A 734 -21.11 1.12 24.27
C GLU A 734 -20.87 2.62 24.37
N ASP A 735 -19.64 3.02 24.71
CA ASP A 735 -19.16 4.40 24.72
C ASP A 735 -18.48 4.80 23.41
N GLY A 736 -18.54 3.95 22.38
CA GLY A 736 -17.89 4.16 21.09
C GLY A 736 -16.38 3.96 21.05
N ILE A 737 -15.71 3.72 22.19
CA ILE A 737 -14.25 3.74 22.29
C ILE A 737 -13.70 2.50 22.97
N ASP A 738 -14.15 2.15 24.17
CA ASP A 738 -13.49 1.12 24.98
C ASP A 738 -14.48 0.19 25.69
N THR A 739 -15.62 0.71 26.13
CA THR A 739 -16.55 -0.06 26.97
C THR A 739 -17.25 -1.14 26.16
N PRO A 740 -17.05 -2.45 26.48
CA PRO A 740 -17.73 -3.54 25.78
C PRO A 740 -19.25 -3.37 25.82
N ARG A 741 -19.93 -3.71 24.73
CA ARG A 741 -21.39 -3.60 24.64
C ARG A 741 -22.09 -4.39 25.76
N SER A 742 -22.84 -3.70 26.61
CA SER A 742 -23.63 -4.33 27.69
C SER A 742 -25.15 -4.15 27.56
N LEU A 743 -25.61 -3.20 26.73
CA LEU A 743 -27.03 -2.90 26.52
C LEU A 743 -27.54 -3.35 25.14
N SER A 744 -28.81 -3.74 25.12
CA SER A 744 -29.63 -3.98 23.94
C SER A 744 -29.94 -2.67 23.23
N VAL A 745 -30.30 -2.74 21.94
CA VAL A 745 -30.88 -1.62 21.19
C VAL A 745 -32.14 -1.01 21.83
N LYS A 746 -32.78 -1.71 22.77
CA LYS A 746 -33.90 -1.19 23.57
C LYS A 746 -33.50 -0.61 24.94
N GLY A 747 -32.20 -0.48 25.22
CA GLY A 747 -31.66 0.13 26.45
C GLY A 747 -31.70 -0.76 27.69
N VAL A 748 -31.99 -2.05 27.56
CA VAL A 748 -31.95 -3.03 28.66
C VAL A 748 -30.67 -3.86 28.62
N PRO A 749 -30.22 -4.49 29.72
CA PRO A 749 -29.03 -5.35 29.70
C PRO A 749 -29.13 -6.47 28.67
N LEU A 750 -28.04 -6.73 27.96
CA LEU A 750 -27.91 -7.88 27.07
C LEU A 750 -27.94 -9.19 27.86
N PRO A 751 -28.35 -10.30 27.22
CA PRO A 751 -28.30 -11.60 27.85
C PRO A 751 -26.87 -11.94 28.31
N SER A 752 -26.79 -12.56 29.49
CA SER A 752 -25.54 -13.13 30.00
C SER A 752 -24.99 -14.13 29.00
N ALA A 753 -23.68 -14.06 28.73
CA ALA A 753 -22.98 -15.00 27.86
C ALA A 753 -23.16 -16.46 28.32
N ARG A 754 -23.30 -16.68 29.64
CA ARG A 754 -23.56 -18.00 30.21
C ARG A 754 -24.99 -18.48 29.95
N VAL A 755 -25.97 -17.58 30.04
CA VAL A 755 -27.36 -17.90 29.68
C VAL A 755 -27.47 -18.23 28.19
N ILE A 756 -26.76 -17.51 27.32
CA ILE A 756 -26.67 -17.81 25.89
C ILE A 756 -26.03 -19.20 25.67
N SER A 757 -24.91 -19.48 26.33
CA SER A 757 -24.25 -20.80 26.30
C SER A 757 -25.19 -21.94 26.74
N ASN A 758 -25.93 -21.76 27.84
CA ASN A 758 -26.89 -22.75 28.36
C ASN A 758 -28.09 -22.96 27.42
N THR A 759 -28.60 -21.90 26.80
CA THR A 759 -29.87 -21.95 26.05
C THR A 759 -29.68 -22.30 24.57
N ILE A 760 -28.64 -21.74 23.94
CA ILE A 760 -28.39 -21.92 22.51
C ILE A 760 -27.45 -23.09 22.26
N HIS A 761 -26.41 -23.24 23.11
CA HIS A 761 -25.25 -24.09 22.85
C HIS A 761 -25.12 -25.29 23.79
N PHE A 762 -26.23 -25.79 24.32
CA PHE A 762 -26.21 -26.99 25.16
C PHE A 762 -25.69 -28.22 24.40
N ASP A 763 -25.19 -29.22 25.13
CA ASP A 763 -24.56 -30.40 24.55
C ASP A 763 -25.59 -31.32 23.88
N GLN A 764 -25.36 -31.64 22.61
CA GLN A 764 -26.07 -32.66 21.85
C GLN A 764 -25.06 -33.47 21.02
N PRO A 765 -25.10 -34.82 21.09
CA PRO A 765 -24.08 -35.66 20.47
C PRO A 765 -24.35 -35.98 18.99
N TYR A 766 -24.62 -34.98 18.16
CA TYR A 766 -24.78 -35.16 16.72
C TYR A 766 -23.42 -35.30 16.03
N ASN A 767 -23.19 -36.44 15.38
CA ASN A 767 -21.97 -36.68 14.61
C ASN A 767 -22.15 -36.18 13.17
N HIS A 768 -21.09 -35.64 12.58
CA HIS A 768 -21.09 -35.36 11.15
C HIS A 768 -21.00 -36.67 10.36
N VAL A 769 -21.76 -36.78 9.26
CA VAL A 769 -21.86 -38.03 8.49
C VAL A 769 -20.71 -38.25 7.50
N LYS A 770 -19.91 -37.21 7.22
CA LYS A 770 -18.91 -37.24 6.13
C LYS A 770 -17.48 -36.89 6.57
N PHE A 771 -17.31 -36.05 7.59
CA PHE A 771 -16.01 -35.44 7.87
C PHE A 771 -15.36 -36.10 9.07
N SER A 772 -14.06 -36.38 8.96
CA SER A 772 -13.25 -36.96 10.01
C SER A 772 -12.81 -35.88 11.00
N LEU A 773 -12.48 -36.29 12.23
CA LEU A 773 -12.01 -35.41 13.29
C LEU A 773 -10.75 -34.63 12.91
N MET A 774 -10.00 -35.09 11.90
CA MET A 774 -8.87 -34.37 11.31
C MET A 774 -9.27 -32.98 10.75
N LEU A 775 -10.51 -32.80 10.24
CA LEU A 775 -10.97 -31.48 9.77
C LEU A 775 -11.02 -30.46 10.92
N MET A 776 -11.52 -30.85 12.09
CA MET A 776 -11.48 -30.02 13.28
C MET A 776 -10.04 -29.76 13.72
N GLN A 777 -9.22 -30.80 13.79
CA GLN A 777 -7.85 -30.70 14.30
C GLN A 777 -6.96 -29.81 13.44
N PHE A 778 -7.05 -29.94 12.11
CA PHE A 778 -6.30 -29.11 11.18
C PHE A 778 -6.79 -27.67 11.19
N GLY A 779 -8.09 -27.44 11.39
CA GLY A 779 -8.65 -26.10 11.60
C GLY A 779 -8.04 -25.40 12.81
N GLN A 780 -7.86 -26.12 13.93
CA GLN A 780 -7.17 -25.59 15.11
C GLN A 780 -5.68 -25.29 14.82
N PHE A 781 -4.98 -26.20 14.15
CA PHE A 781 -3.58 -26.00 13.78
C PHE A 781 -3.39 -24.77 12.88
N LEU A 782 -4.31 -24.55 11.92
CA LEU A 782 -4.29 -23.39 11.04
C LEU A 782 -4.66 -22.09 11.76
N ASP A 783 -5.63 -22.11 12.69
CA ASP A 783 -5.94 -20.94 13.52
C ASP A 783 -4.71 -20.49 14.31
N HIS A 784 -3.94 -21.45 14.83
CA HIS A 784 -2.71 -21.19 15.57
C HIS A 784 -1.54 -20.73 14.69
N ASP A 785 -1.66 -20.76 13.36
CA ASP A 785 -0.71 -20.14 12.43
C ASP A 785 -1.03 -18.66 12.18
N MET A 786 -2.28 -18.26 12.38
CA MET A 786 -2.81 -16.96 11.93
C MET A 786 -3.21 -16.04 13.07
N THR A 787 -3.74 -16.57 14.17
CA THR A 787 -4.41 -15.77 15.20
C THR A 787 -4.00 -16.14 16.62
N HIS A 788 -3.60 -15.11 17.38
CA HIS A 788 -3.44 -15.19 18.82
C HIS A 788 -3.54 -13.79 19.46
N SER A 789 -4.66 -13.51 20.11
CA SER A 789 -4.87 -12.25 20.83
C SER A 789 -4.71 -12.45 22.34
N PRO A 790 -3.55 -12.09 22.94
CA PRO A 790 -3.30 -12.32 24.36
C PRO A 790 -4.23 -11.51 25.27
N THR A 791 -4.28 -11.86 26.55
CA THR A 791 -5.06 -11.13 27.57
C THR A 791 -4.20 -10.17 28.39
N GLU A 792 -4.83 -9.12 28.92
CA GLU A 792 -4.22 -8.17 29.86
C GLU A 792 -3.64 -8.88 31.09
N ARG A 793 -2.53 -8.33 31.59
CA ARG A 793 -1.75 -8.87 32.71
C ARG A 793 -1.52 -7.78 33.76
N GLY A 794 -1.35 -8.20 35.00
CA GLY A 794 -0.91 -7.31 36.08
C GLY A 794 0.55 -6.88 35.91
N PRO A 795 1.06 -6.06 36.83
CA PRO A 795 2.49 -5.82 36.96
C PRO A 795 3.28 -7.14 37.00
N ASP A 796 4.51 -7.14 36.47
CA ASP A 796 5.40 -8.31 36.41
C ASP A 796 4.85 -9.54 35.63
N ASP A 797 3.96 -9.34 34.65
CA ASP A 797 3.33 -10.40 33.82
C ASP A 797 2.42 -11.37 34.63
N GLU A 798 1.94 -10.92 35.80
CA GLU A 798 1.03 -11.71 36.64
C GLU A 798 -0.36 -11.89 36.00
N ILE A 799 -0.94 -13.09 36.14
CA ILE A 799 -2.32 -13.37 35.68
C ILE A 799 -3.29 -12.62 36.60
N LEU A 800 -4.26 -11.91 36.00
CA LEU A 800 -5.31 -11.23 36.75
C LEU A 800 -6.35 -12.25 37.25
N ASN A 801 -6.51 -12.34 38.57
CA ASN A 801 -7.49 -13.21 39.19
C ASN A 801 -8.90 -12.57 39.14
N CYS A 802 -9.53 -12.69 37.96
CA CYS A 802 -10.86 -12.15 37.71
C CYS A 802 -12.00 -13.10 38.14
N THR A 803 -11.78 -13.98 39.12
CA THR A 803 -12.79 -14.97 39.58
C THR A 803 -13.88 -14.35 40.43
N ARG A 804 -13.55 -13.34 41.24
CA ARG A 804 -14.53 -12.61 42.05
C ARG A 804 -15.37 -11.69 41.19
N CYS A 805 -16.66 -11.58 41.49
CA CYS A 805 -17.57 -10.68 40.78
C CYS A 805 -17.24 -9.18 40.96
N ASP A 806 -16.50 -8.81 42.01
CA ASP A 806 -16.04 -7.44 42.24
C ASP A 806 -14.62 -7.15 41.71
N SER A 807 -14.00 -8.12 41.03
CA SER A 807 -12.60 -8.08 40.57
C SER A 807 -12.28 -6.90 39.66
N GLN A 808 -13.26 -6.37 38.91
CA GLN A 808 -13.09 -5.15 38.13
C GLN A 808 -12.66 -3.93 38.98
N LYS A 809 -13.12 -3.88 40.24
CA LYS A 809 -12.81 -2.80 41.20
C LYS A 809 -11.70 -3.20 42.17
N THR A 810 -11.68 -4.47 42.59
CA THR A 810 -10.77 -4.96 43.64
C THR A 810 -9.44 -5.46 43.10
N ILE A 811 -9.36 -5.84 41.82
CA ILE A 811 -8.12 -6.32 41.18
C ILE A 811 -7.67 -5.33 40.11
N SER A 812 -8.34 -5.30 38.96
CA SER A 812 -7.96 -4.50 37.80
C SER A 812 -9.18 -4.12 36.97
N VAL A 813 -9.13 -2.95 36.33
CA VAL A 813 -10.19 -2.49 35.40
C VAL A 813 -10.35 -3.41 34.19
N HIS A 814 -9.34 -4.24 33.90
CA HIS A 814 -9.33 -5.21 32.81
C HIS A 814 -10.05 -6.52 33.15
N CYS A 815 -10.52 -6.71 34.39
CA CYS A 815 -11.38 -7.82 34.75
C CYS A 815 -12.83 -7.57 34.33
N MET A 816 -13.46 -8.53 33.65
CA MET A 816 -14.88 -8.52 33.28
C MET A 816 -15.55 -9.84 33.71
N PRO A 817 -15.62 -10.13 35.02
CA PRO A 817 -16.15 -11.38 35.54
C PRO A 817 -17.61 -11.58 35.11
N LEU A 818 -17.99 -12.82 34.81
CA LEU A 818 -19.33 -13.19 34.37
C LEU A 818 -20.11 -13.86 35.51
N PRO A 819 -21.12 -13.20 36.11
CA PRO A 819 -21.93 -13.81 37.16
C PRO A 819 -22.64 -15.07 36.68
N VAL A 820 -22.55 -16.12 37.48
CA VAL A 820 -23.31 -17.36 37.25
C VAL A 820 -24.80 -17.06 37.51
N PRO A 821 -25.72 -17.46 36.61
CA PRO A 821 -27.15 -17.24 36.82
C PRO A 821 -27.71 -18.11 37.96
N GLU A 822 -28.87 -17.74 38.50
CA GLU A 822 -29.52 -18.46 39.63
C GLU A 822 -29.96 -19.89 39.25
N ASP A 823 -30.31 -20.09 37.98
CA ASP A 823 -30.80 -21.33 37.41
C ASP A 823 -29.77 -22.05 36.52
N ASP A 824 -28.46 -21.79 36.73
CA ASP A 824 -27.41 -22.47 35.96
C ASP A 824 -27.47 -24.00 36.16
N PRO A 825 -27.46 -24.80 35.09
CA PRO A 825 -27.60 -26.25 35.21
C PRO A 825 -26.33 -26.95 35.70
N HIS A 826 -25.20 -26.26 35.80
CA HIS A 826 -23.91 -26.86 36.17
C HIS A 826 -23.23 -26.12 37.31
N PHE A 827 -22.97 -24.82 37.16
CA PHE A 827 -22.22 -24.06 38.16
C PHE A 827 -23.17 -23.54 39.26
N PRO A 828 -22.80 -23.64 40.55
CA PRO A 828 -23.59 -23.07 41.62
C PRO A 828 -23.54 -21.54 41.57
N THR A 829 -24.63 -20.87 41.96
CA THR A 829 -24.71 -19.40 41.97
C THR A 829 -23.78 -18.76 43.02
N HIS A 830 -23.48 -19.49 44.08
CA HIS A 830 -22.59 -19.06 45.15
C HIS A 830 -21.49 -20.10 45.37
N ASP A 831 -20.30 -19.63 45.73
CA ASP A 831 -19.18 -20.48 46.14
C ASP A 831 -19.41 -20.99 47.58
N GLU A 832 -18.58 -21.94 48.04
CA GLU A 832 -18.73 -22.58 49.36
C GLU A 832 -18.64 -21.58 50.53
N ASN A 833 -17.97 -20.44 50.32
CA ASN A 833 -17.85 -19.34 51.28
C ASN A 833 -19.08 -18.42 51.31
N GLY A 834 -20.10 -18.68 50.49
CA GLY A 834 -21.32 -17.88 50.37
C GLY A 834 -21.20 -16.65 49.47
N GLU A 835 -20.03 -16.39 48.88
CA GLU A 835 -19.86 -15.29 47.91
C GLU A 835 -20.51 -15.65 46.57
N ARG A 836 -20.97 -14.64 45.83
CA ARG A 836 -21.53 -14.85 44.50
C ARG A 836 -20.45 -15.36 43.54
N ARG A 837 -20.74 -16.46 42.87
CA ARG A 837 -19.82 -17.09 41.93
C ARG A 837 -19.81 -16.36 40.58
N CYS A 838 -18.61 -16.12 40.06
CA CYS A 838 -18.39 -15.60 38.71
C CYS A 838 -17.42 -16.49 37.92
N LEU A 839 -17.66 -16.60 36.61
CA LEU A 839 -16.69 -17.18 35.67
C LEU A 839 -15.66 -16.10 35.32
N PRO A 840 -14.35 -16.39 35.39
CA PRO A 840 -13.33 -15.37 35.19
C PRO A 840 -13.16 -15.02 33.72
N PHE A 841 -12.98 -13.73 33.45
CA PHE A 841 -12.63 -13.22 32.13
C PHE A 841 -11.76 -11.97 32.28
N ALA A 842 -10.62 -11.95 31.61
CA ALA A 842 -9.76 -10.78 31.45
C ALA A 842 -9.84 -10.29 30.00
N ARG A 843 -9.90 -8.96 29.84
CA ARG A 843 -9.93 -8.29 28.53
C ARG A 843 -8.66 -8.58 27.73
N SER A 844 -8.76 -8.51 26.40
CA SER A 844 -7.64 -8.71 25.49
C SER A 844 -6.68 -7.53 25.49
N LEU A 845 -5.40 -7.84 25.33
CA LEU A 845 -4.31 -6.89 25.28
C LEU A 845 -4.45 -5.92 24.09
N LEU A 846 -4.09 -4.65 24.31
CA LEU A 846 -4.15 -3.59 23.32
C LEU A 846 -3.06 -3.68 22.24
N GLY A 847 -3.41 -3.29 21.02
CA GLY A 847 -2.49 -3.19 19.88
C GLY A 847 -2.67 -1.92 19.03
N GLN A 848 -3.47 -0.95 19.47
CA GLN A 848 -3.71 0.28 18.70
C GLN A 848 -2.44 1.14 18.60
N LEU A 849 -2.20 1.68 17.41
CA LEU A 849 -1.07 2.58 17.12
C LEU A 849 -1.50 4.03 16.85
N THR A 850 -2.80 4.30 16.98
CA THR A 850 -3.42 5.60 16.73
C THR A 850 -4.33 6.00 17.90
N LEU A 851 -4.73 7.27 17.95
CA LEU A 851 -5.85 7.70 18.81
C LEU A 851 -7.17 7.12 18.28
N GLY A 852 -8.18 7.04 19.15
CA GLY A 852 -9.49 6.50 18.81
C GLY A 852 -9.86 5.29 19.68
N TYR A 853 -10.64 4.40 19.09
CA TYR A 853 -11.21 3.25 19.77
C TYR A 853 -10.15 2.17 20.10
N ARG A 854 -10.48 1.37 21.11
CA ARG A 854 -9.76 0.18 21.54
C ARG A 854 -9.62 -0.79 20.37
N ASN A 855 -8.38 -1.15 20.06
CA ASN A 855 -8.07 -2.21 19.10
C ASN A 855 -7.11 -3.23 19.74
N GLN A 856 -7.34 -4.51 19.50
CA GLN A 856 -6.61 -5.63 20.07
C GLN A 856 -5.48 -6.10 19.17
N LEU A 857 -4.45 -6.63 19.78
CA LEU A 857 -3.24 -7.12 19.12
C LEU A 857 -3.39 -8.56 18.62
N ASN A 858 -2.72 -8.90 17.52
CA ASN A 858 -2.40 -10.26 17.11
C ASN A 858 -0.91 -10.49 17.28
N GLN A 859 -0.49 -11.45 18.12
CA GLN A 859 0.94 -11.69 18.38
C GLN A 859 1.61 -12.68 17.42
N LEU A 860 0.87 -13.17 16.42
CA LEU A 860 1.35 -14.00 15.32
C LEU A 860 1.33 -13.23 14.01
N THR A 861 2.05 -13.74 13.00
CA THR A 861 1.90 -13.27 11.63
C THR A 861 0.48 -13.57 11.14
N SER A 862 -0.08 -12.73 10.26
CA SER A 862 -1.40 -13.00 9.67
C SER A 862 -1.33 -13.87 8.40
N TYR A 863 -0.11 -14.19 7.97
CA TYR A 863 0.16 -14.99 6.78
C TYR A 863 0.04 -16.49 7.12
N ILE A 864 -0.31 -17.29 6.12
CA ILE A 864 -0.24 -18.76 6.25
C ILE A 864 1.19 -19.15 5.86
N ASP A 865 2.10 -19.14 6.82
CA ASP A 865 3.54 -19.29 6.59
C ASP A 865 4.19 -20.36 7.47
N GLY A 866 3.40 -21.10 8.24
CA GLY A 866 3.89 -22.12 9.15
C GLY A 866 4.57 -21.55 10.39
N SER A 867 4.33 -20.29 10.77
CA SER A 867 4.74 -19.74 12.07
C SER A 867 4.32 -20.62 13.27
N VAL A 868 3.24 -21.40 13.15
CA VAL A 868 2.85 -22.44 14.12
C VAL A 868 3.93 -23.53 14.34
N ILE A 869 4.81 -23.71 13.34
CA ILE A 869 5.99 -24.61 13.37
C ILE A 869 7.26 -23.80 13.67
N TYR A 870 7.43 -22.64 13.06
CA TYR A 870 8.71 -21.91 13.00
C TYR A 870 8.85 -20.73 13.97
N GLY A 871 7.78 -20.34 14.67
CA GLY A 871 7.74 -19.14 15.50
C GLY A 871 7.43 -17.88 14.68
N SER A 872 7.11 -16.80 15.39
CA SER A 872 6.78 -15.49 14.79
C SER A 872 7.86 -14.43 15.01
N THR A 873 9.01 -14.84 15.54
CA THR A 873 10.17 -13.98 15.81
C THR A 873 11.47 -14.70 15.45
N GLU A 874 12.53 -13.92 15.18
CA GLU A 874 13.86 -14.48 14.90
C GLU A 874 14.39 -15.33 16.06
N CYS A 875 14.05 -14.96 17.30
CA CYS A 875 14.51 -15.67 18.49
C CYS A 875 13.81 -17.02 18.68
N GLU A 876 12.50 -17.08 18.45
CA GLU A 876 11.77 -18.35 18.46
C GLU A 876 12.24 -19.27 17.33
N ALA A 877 12.39 -18.71 16.12
CA ALA A 877 12.91 -19.48 14.98
C ALA A 877 14.31 -20.03 15.24
N ALA A 878 15.19 -19.26 15.89
CA ALA A 878 16.51 -19.71 16.29
C ALA A 878 16.47 -20.81 17.37
N GLU A 879 15.61 -20.67 18.39
CA GLU A 879 15.47 -21.66 19.47
C GLU A 879 15.00 -23.04 18.98
N LEU A 880 14.15 -23.05 17.95
CA LEU A 880 13.58 -24.27 17.39
C LEU A 880 14.54 -25.01 16.43
N ARG A 881 15.67 -24.40 16.05
CA ARG A 881 16.60 -24.97 15.06
C ARG A 881 17.66 -25.84 15.71
N MET A 882 18.07 -26.87 14.99
CA MET A 882 19.23 -27.70 15.33
C MET A 882 20.54 -27.04 14.92
N PHE A 883 20.50 -26.13 13.93
CA PHE A 883 21.67 -25.55 13.25
C PHE A 883 22.60 -26.60 12.62
N GLU A 884 22.02 -27.75 12.25
CA GLU A 884 22.72 -28.81 11.53
C GLU A 884 21.83 -29.37 10.41
N GLY A 885 22.33 -29.32 9.17
CA GLY A 885 21.63 -29.86 7.99
C GLY A 885 20.31 -29.13 7.67
N GLY A 886 20.13 -27.90 8.14
CA GLY A 886 18.91 -27.10 8.01
C GLY A 886 17.72 -27.61 8.82
N ARG A 887 17.94 -28.51 9.79
CA ARG A 887 16.88 -29.21 10.53
C ARG A 887 16.36 -28.41 11.73
N LEU A 888 15.12 -28.71 12.12
CA LEU A 888 14.56 -28.34 13.42
C LEU A 888 15.04 -29.30 14.50
N ASN A 889 15.17 -28.76 15.72
CA ASN A 889 15.51 -29.54 16.90
C ASN A 889 14.42 -30.58 17.19
N SER A 890 14.80 -31.75 17.70
CA SER A 890 13.85 -32.84 18.01
C SER A 890 14.33 -33.67 19.19
N THR A 891 13.39 -34.31 19.88
CA THR A 891 13.69 -35.25 20.98
C THR A 891 13.45 -36.69 20.53
N ASN A 892 14.41 -37.57 20.81
CA ASN A 892 14.25 -39.00 20.58
C ASN A 892 13.62 -39.66 21.82
N LEU A 893 12.33 -40.03 21.71
CA LEU A 893 11.59 -40.73 22.77
C LEU A 893 11.70 -42.27 22.64
N GLY A 894 12.58 -42.76 21.78
CA GLY A 894 12.79 -44.18 21.46
C GLY A 894 12.11 -44.60 20.16
N SER A 895 12.04 -45.91 19.92
CA SER A 895 11.60 -46.48 18.63
C SER A 895 10.15 -46.16 18.22
N HIS A 896 9.31 -45.70 19.13
CA HIS A 896 7.91 -45.35 18.88
C HIS A 896 7.72 -43.87 18.49
N ASN A 897 8.70 -43.01 18.79
CA ASN A 897 8.71 -41.60 18.44
C ASN A 897 10.16 -41.09 18.47
N SER A 898 10.93 -41.43 17.44
CA SER A 898 12.37 -41.12 17.37
C SER A 898 12.68 -39.67 17.02
N GLU A 899 11.68 -38.94 16.53
CA GLU A 899 11.77 -37.54 16.10
C GLU A 899 10.49 -36.84 16.58
N ALA A 900 10.46 -36.57 17.89
CA ALA A 900 9.40 -35.84 18.57
C ALA A 900 9.74 -34.35 18.64
N LEU A 901 8.74 -33.50 18.91
CA LEU A 901 9.01 -32.10 19.29
C LEU A 901 10.02 -32.01 20.44
N PRO A 902 10.83 -30.94 20.50
CA PRO A 902 11.69 -30.66 21.64
C PRO A 902 10.90 -30.60 22.95
N GLN A 903 11.46 -31.15 24.02
CA GLN A 903 10.91 -31.01 25.38
C GLN A 903 11.30 -29.66 25.97
N GLY A 904 10.38 -29.00 26.68
CA GLY A 904 10.67 -27.74 27.35
C GLY A 904 9.50 -27.23 28.19
N ASP A 905 9.63 -26.00 28.67
CA ASP A 905 8.70 -25.35 29.61
C ASP A 905 7.88 -24.23 28.94
N GLN A 906 7.76 -24.25 27.61
CA GLN A 906 6.93 -23.32 26.84
C GLN A 906 5.47 -23.35 27.32
N GLU A 907 4.93 -24.55 27.57
CA GLU A 907 3.65 -24.75 28.26
C GLU A 907 3.84 -24.66 29.78
N GLN A 908 3.51 -23.50 30.34
CA GLN A 908 3.74 -23.18 31.76
C GLN A 908 2.76 -23.85 32.73
N ASP A 909 1.61 -24.35 32.26
CA ASP A 909 0.74 -25.22 33.05
C ASP A 909 0.71 -26.63 32.44
N CYS A 910 1.89 -27.22 32.25
CA CYS A 910 2.00 -28.61 31.80
C CYS A 910 1.46 -29.57 32.88
N ARG A 911 0.35 -30.25 32.57
CA ARG A 911 -0.36 -31.17 33.49
C ARG A 911 0.03 -32.65 33.33
N SER A 912 1.14 -32.91 32.63
CA SER A 912 1.75 -34.23 32.54
C SER A 912 2.62 -34.53 33.77
N ALA A 913 2.84 -35.81 34.08
CA ALA A 913 3.83 -36.22 35.06
C ALA A 913 5.23 -35.63 34.71
N PRO A 914 6.08 -35.29 35.70
CA PRO A 914 7.39 -34.65 35.44
C PRO A 914 8.33 -35.43 34.50
N LYS A 915 8.16 -36.75 34.41
CA LYS A 915 8.89 -37.62 33.47
C LYS A 915 8.42 -37.48 32.01
N HIS A 916 7.33 -36.77 31.75
CA HIS A 916 6.66 -36.60 30.45
C HIS A 916 6.46 -35.11 30.18
N PRO A 917 7.56 -34.32 30.06
CA PRO A 917 7.47 -32.87 29.90
C PRO A 917 6.69 -32.49 28.62
N CYS A 918 6.08 -31.31 28.65
CA CYS A 918 5.42 -30.73 27.49
C CYS A 918 6.44 -30.31 26.42
N PHE A 919 5.92 -29.96 25.25
CA PHE A 919 6.74 -29.73 24.07
C PHE A 919 6.88 -28.26 23.72
N VAL A 920 7.94 -27.95 22.96
CA VAL A 920 8.23 -26.64 22.41
C VAL A 920 7.97 -26.67 20.90
N ALA A 921 7.30 -25.64 20.39
CA ALA A 921 7.02 -25.43 18.96
C ALA A 921 6.96 -23.93 18.63
N GLY A 922 6.70 -23.58 17.37
CA GLY A 922 6.50 -22.19 16.94
C GLY A 922 5.34 -21.47 17.64
N ASP A 923 4.27 -22.20 17.96
CA ASP A 923 3.16 -21.74 18.79
C ASP A 923 3.17 -22.41 20.17
N GLU A 924 3.00 -21.60 21.22
CA GLU A 924 3.07 -22.03 22.62
C GLU A 924 1.90 -22.92 23.05
N ARG A 925 0.80 -22.93 22.28
CA ARG A 925 -0.39 -23.73 22.57
C ARG A 925 -0.31 -25.15 22.00
N ASN A 926 0.85 -25.59 21.51
CA ASN A 926 1.07 -26.91 20.89
C ASN A 926 0.70 -28.10 21.81
N SER A 927 0.78 -27.91 23.13
CA SER A 927 0.53 -28.94 24.16
C SER A 927 -0.87 -28.84 24.77
N HIS A 928 -1.74 -27.97 24.24
CA HIS A 928 -3.09 -27.73 24.77
C HIS A 928 -3.95 -28.99 24.83
N GLN A 929 -3.81 -29.88 23.83
CA GLN A 929 -4.42 -31.21 23.84
C GLN A 929 -3.67 -32.18 22.90
N PRO A 930 -3.65 -33.50 23.18
CA PRO A 930 -2.79 -34.47 22.47
C PRO A 930 -2.96 -34.62 20.95
N GLY A 931 -4.16 -34.39 20.42
CA GLY A 931 -4.44 -34.38 18.99
C GLY A 931 -3.73 -33.22 18.27
N LEU A 932 -3.66 -32.04 18.88
CA LEU A 932 -2.91 -30.90 18.34
C LEU A 932 -1.41 -31.19 18.35
N THR A 933 -0.90 -31.67 19.48
CA THR A 933 0.51 -32.08 19.62
C THR A 933 0.91 -33.12 18.57
N THR A 934 0.01 -34.05 18.24
CA THR A 934 0.19 -35.05 17.18
C THR A 934 0.42 -34.37 15.81
N VAL A 935 -0.38 -33.38 15.44
CA VAL A 935 -0.21 -32.66 14.15
C VAL A 935 1.09 -31.85 14.12
N HIS A 936 1.46 -31.16 15.21
CA HIS A 936 2.76 -30.47 15.28
C HIS A 936 3.94 -31.42 15.10
N ASN A 937 3.91 -32.62 15.70
CA ASN A 937 4.96 -33.63 15.51
C ASN A 937 5.08 -34.07 14.04
N ILE A 938 3.97 -34.19 13.32
CA ILE A 938 4.00 -34.55 11.89
C ILE A 938 4.67 -33.46 11.05
N PHE A 939 4.34 -32.19 11.27
CA PHE A 939 4.94 -31.09 10.49
C PHE A 939 6.41 -30.82 10.85
N LEU A 940 6.83 -31.07 12.10
CA LEU A 940 8.25 -31.12 12.47
C LEU A 940 8.99 -32.18 11.64
N ARG A 941 8.45 -33.40 11.59
CA ARG A 941 9.04 -34.50 10.83
C ARG A 941 9.09 -34.19 9.34
N GLU A 942 8.06 -33.53 8.80
CA GLU A 942 8.03 -33.17 7.37
C GLU A 942 9.15 -32.20 7.02
N HIS A 943 9.36 -31.16 7.84
CA HIS A 943 10.49 -30.26 7.68
C HIS A 943 11.82 -31.04 7.70
N ASN A 944 12.07 -31.86 8.74
CA ASN A 944 13.33 -32.60 8.84
C ASN A 944 13.50 -33.66 7.75
N ARG A 945 12.42 -34.22 7.21
CA ARG A 945 12.43 -35.14 6.07
C ARG A 945 12.89 -34.43 4.79
N ILE A 946 12.31 -33.25 4.50
CA ILE A 946 12.69 -32.44 3.32
C ILE A 946 14.12 -31.89 3.48
N ALA A 947 14.49 -31.39 4.66
CA ALA A 947 15.84 -30.87 4.93
C ALA A 947 16.93 -31.93 4.65
N ARG A 948 16.74 -33.17 5.14
CA ARG A 948 17.64 -34.31 4.83
C ARG A 948 17.74 -34.60 3.33
N GLN A 949 16.64 -34.48 2.59
CA GLN A 949 16.65 -34.70 1.14
C GLN A 949 17.39 -33.58 0.41
N LEU A 950 17.19 -32.32 0.81
CA LEU A 950 17.89 -31.17 0.24
C LEU A 950 19.39 -31.19 0.56
N GLU A 951 19.78 -31.63 1.76
CA GLU A 951 21.18 -31.84 2.15
C GLU A 951 21.89 -32.83 1.21
N ILE A 952 21.22 -33.93 0.85
CA ILE A 952 21.74 -34.93 -0.10
C ILE A 952 21.81 -34.38 -1.53
N LEU A 953 20.75 -33.67 -1.97
CA LEU A 953 20.64 -33.16 -3.34
C LEU A 953 21.52 -31.94 -3.62
N SER A 954 21.80 -31.14 -2.59
CA SER A 954 22.57 -29.89 -2.69
C SER A 954 23.70 -29.85 -1.66
N PRO A 955 24.78 -30.65 -1.81
CA PRO A 955 25.85 -30.76 -0.80
C PRO A 955 26.62 -29.47 -0.52
N PHE A 956 26.50 -28.46 -1.38
CA PHE A 956 27.16 -27.16 -1.23
C PHE A 956 26.32 -26.11 -0.49
N TRP A 957 25.04 -26.41 -0.20
CA TRP A 957 24.20 -25.51 0.58
C TRP A 957 24.60 -25.57 2.05
N ASN A 958 24.64 -24.41 2.70
CA ASN A 958 24.86 -24.33 4.14
C ASN A 958 23.54 -24.60 4.91
N ASP A 959 23.65 -24.75 6.23
CA ASP A 959 22.52 -24.97 7.13
C ASP A 959 21.38 -23.96 6.90
N GLU A 960 21.71 -22.66 6.83
CA GLU A 960 20.74 -21.59 6.64
C GLU A 960 19.95 -21.73 5.34
N LYS A 961 20.64 -22.00 4.22
CA LYS A 961 20.00 -22.17 2.92
C LYS A 961 19.06 -23.38 2.92
N ILE A 962 19.48 -24.49 3.51
CA ILE A 962 18.64 -25.70 3.61
C ILE A 962 17.42 -25.41 4.49
N TYR A 963 17.59 -24.78 5.65
CA TYR A 963 16.49 -24.40 6.54
C TYR A 963 15.46 -23.51 5.84
N GLN A 964 15.92 -22.45 5.17
CA GLN A 964 15.01 -21.49 4.52
C GLN A 964 14.29 -22.09 3.31
N GLU A 965 14.96 -22.88 2.47
CA GLU A 965 14.27 -23.57 1.36
C GLU A 965 13.28 -24.61 1.88
N THR A 966 13.64 -25.35 2.94
CA THR A 966 12.73 -26.30 3.58
C THR A 966 11.50 -25.60 4.16
N ARG A 967 11.69 -24.53 4.94
CA ARG A 967 10.61 -23.70 5.49
C ARG A 967 9.71 -23.13 4.38
N ARG A 968 10.30 -22.67 3.28
CA ARG A 968 9.58 -22.14 2.12
C ARG A 968 8.74 -23.23 1.44
N ILE A 969 9.25 -24.46 1.30
CA ILE A 969 8.51 -25.60 0.75
C ILE A 969 7.36 -25.98 1.68
N VAL A 970 7.61 -26.19 2.97
CA VAL A 970 6.56 -26.58 3.93
C VAL A 970 5.47 -25.50 4.04
N GLY A 971 5.84 -24.22 4.04
CA GLY A 971 4.86 -23.13 3.96
C GLY A 971 3.99 -23.21 2.69
N ALA A 972 4.59 -23.54 1.55
CA ALA A 972 3.84 -23.76 0.30
C ALA A 972 2.95 -25.01 0.35
N GLU A 973 3.39 -26.10 0.99
CA GLU A 973 2.57 -27.30 1.21
C GLU A 973 1.34 -26.98 2.06
N ILE A 974 1.52 -26.24 3.17
CA ILE A 974 0.42 -25.81 4.04
C ILE A 974 -0.55 -24.94 3.24
N GLN A 975 -0.06 -23.90 2.54
CA GLN A 975 -0.92 -23.06 1.70
C GLN A 975 -1.69 -23.90 0.67
N HIS A 976 -1.01 -24.80 -0.03
CA HIS A 976 -1.67 -25.65 -1.02
C HIS A 976 -2.77 -26.51 -0.39
N ILE A 977 -2.50 -27.20 0.73
CA ILE A 977 -3.50 -28.01 1.46
C ILE A 977 -4.69 -27.14 1.90
N VAL A 978 -4.42 -25.92 2.40
CA VAL A 978 -5.46 -25.00 2.85
C VAL A 978 -6.41 -24.65 1.69
N TYR A 979 -5.90 -24.17 0.56
CA TYR A 979 -6.75 -23.72 -0.55
C TYR A 979 -7.28 -24.86 -1.44
N ASN A 980 -6.58 -26.00 -1.52
CA ASN A 980 -6.94 -27.14 -2.35
C ASN A 980 -7.86 -28.15 -1.64
N GLU A 981 -7.63 -28.41 -0.36
CA GLU A 981 -8.31 -29.50 0.37
C GLU A 981 -9.23 -29.00 1.49
N PHE A 982 -8.82 -27.98 2.26
CA PHE A 982 -9.51 -27.55 3.48
C PHE A 982 -10.62 -26.52 3.23
N VAL A 983 -10.27 -25.32 2.73
CA VAL A 983 -11.22 -24.20 2.52
C VAL A 983 -12.39 -24.58 1.59
N PRO A 984 -12.21 -25.35 0.49
CA PRO A 984 -13.33 -25.78 -0.34
C PRO A 984 -14.42 -26.56 0.42
N LYS A 985 -14.05 -27.31 1.45
CA LYS A 985 -15.01 -28.03 2.31
C LYS A 985 -15.78 -27.09 3.21
N LEU A 986 -15.14 -26.00 3.66
CA LEU A 986 -15.76 -25.04 4.54
C LEU A 986 -16.78 -24.19 3.78
N ILE A 987 -16.37 -23.54 2.69
CA ILE A 987 -17.18 -22.48 2.04
C ILE A 987 -17.85 -22.92 0.73
N GLY A 988 -17.49 -24.09 0.20
CA GLY A 988 -18.03 -24.64 -1.05
C GLY A 988 -17.46 -23.99 -2.32
N ASN A 989 -17.61 -24.70 -3.45
CA ASN A 989 -17.00 -24.33 -4.73
C ASN A 989 -17.49 -22.97 -5.28
N SER A 990 -18.74 -22.58 -4.98
CA SER A 990 -19.28 -21.30 -5.46
C SER A 990 -18.53 -20.10 -4.88
N LEU A 991 -18.25 -20.11 -3.57
CA LEU A 991 -17.49 -19.03 -2.94
C LEU A 991 -15.99 -19.13 -3.25
N MET A 992 -15.45 -20.35 -3.39
CA MET A 992 -14.09 -20.54 -3.89
C MET A 992 -13.88 -19.83 -5.24
N ALA A 993 -14.83 -19.96 -6.17
CA ALA A 993 -14.78 -19.27 -7.46
C ALA A 993 -14.99 -17.75 -7.32
N LYS A 994 -16.03 -17.32 -6.59
CA LYS A 994 -16.36 -15.89 -6.39
C LYS A 994 -15.19 -15.10 -5.80
N TYR A 995 -14.47 -15.66 -4.84
CA TYR A 995 -13.35 -15.00 -4.16
C TYR A 995 -11.98 -15.31 -4.79
N ASN A 996 -11.94 -16.00 -5.94
CA ASN A 996 -10.71 -16.40 -6.63
C ASN A 996 -9.73 -17.21 -5.76
N LEU A 997 -10.27 -18.13 -4.96
CA LEU A 997 -9.51 -18.93 -4.00
C LEU A 997 -9.03 -20.26 -4.58
N VAL A 998 -9.58 -20.71 -5.71
CA VAL A 998 -9.20 -21.98 -6.35
C VAL A 998 -7.71 -21.92 -6.76
N PRO A 999 -6.88 -22.88 -6.33
CA PRO A 999 -5.52 -23.03 -6.83
C PRO A 999 -5.47 -23.21 -8.34
N LEU A 1000 -4.45 -22.67 -8.99
CA LEU A 1000 -4.26 -22.89 -10.41
C LEU A 1000 -3.77 -24.32 -10.68
N LYS A 1001 -4.16 -24.87 -11.83
CA LYS A 1001 -3.69 -26.20 -12.28
C LYS A 1001 -2.35 -26.14 -12.99
N ASP A 1002 -2.06 -25.00 -13.62
CA ASP A 1002 -0.81 -24.71 -14.33
C ASP A 1002 -0.56 -23.20 -14.25
N ASP A 1003 0.67 -22.79 -14.58
CA ASP A 1003 1.15 -21.42 -14.59
C ASP A 1003 1.11 -20.72 -13.23
N TYR A 1004 1.34 -19.40 -13.21
CA TYR A 1004 1.47 -18.62 -11.99
C TYR A 1004 0.23 -17.77 -11.68
N PHE A 1005 -0.03 -17.57 -10.39
CA PHE A 1005 -0.96 -16.57 -9.89
C PHE A 1005 -0.35 -15.17 -10.07
N THR A 1006 -1.12 -14.26 -10.66
CA THR A 1006 -0.69 -12.88 -10.98
C THR A 1006 -1.46 -11.82 -10.20
N GLY A 1007 -2.27 -12.25 -9.21
CA GLY A 1007 -3.21 -11.39 -8.50
C GLY A 1007 -2.67 -10.77 -7.20
N TYR A 1008 -1.36 -10.83 -6.94
CA TYR A 1008 -0.79 -10.20 -5.75
C TYR A 1008 -1.00 -8.66 -5.79
N ASP A 1009 -1.48 -8.10 -4.69
CA ASP A 1009 -1.83 -6.69 -4.57
C ASP A 1009 -0.99 -6.02 -3.45
N PRO A 1010 0.03 -5.22 -3.81
CA PRO A 1010 0.92 -4.57 -2.84
C PRO A 1010 0.26 -3.40 -2.10
N SER A 1011 -1.00 -3.06 -2.39
CA SER A 1011 -1.77 -2.07 -1.62
C SER A 1011 -2.66 -2.70 -0.53
N CYS A 1012 -2.82 -4.02 -0.56
CA CYS A 1012 -3.71 -4.73 0.34
C CYS A 1012 -3.04 -5.12 1.67
N ASP A 1013 -3.84 -5.14 2.74
CA ASP A 1013 -3.46 -5.59 4.09
C ASP A 1013 -4.06 -6.98 4.41
N ALA A 1014 -3.18 -7.96 4.66
CA ALA A 1014 -3.57 -9.33 5.03
C ALA A 1014 -3.98 -9.49 6.50
N SER A 1015 -3.95 -8.41 7.31
CA SER A 1015 -4.16 -8.49 8.76
C SER A 1015 -5.47 -9.20 9.12
N ILE A 1016 -5.43 -10.05 10.15
CA ILE A 1016 -6.61 -10.80 10.57
C ILE A 1016 -7.72 -9.86 11.02
N SER A 1017 -8.96 -10.12 10.56
CA SER A 1017 -10.11 -9.34 11.00
C SER A 1017 -10.66 -9.79 12.36
N HIS A 1018 -11.18 -8.86 13.17
CA HIS A 1018 -11.87 -9.17 14.42
C HIS A 1018 -12.98 -10.21 14.31
N PRO A 1019 -13.94 -10.11 13.35
CA PRO A 1019 -15.00 -11.11 13.22
C PRO A 1019 -14.45 -12.51 12.85
N PHE A 1020 -13.32 -12.59 12.14
CA PHE A 1020 -12.64 -13.86 11.88
C PHE A 1020 -12.06 -14.46 13.17
N ALA A 1021 -11.23 -13.70 13.90
CA ALA A 1021 -10.50 -14.18 15.09
C ALA A 1021 -11.40 -14.46 16.31
N THR A 1022 -12.50 -13.74 16.46
CA THR A 1022 -13.34 -13.81 17.68
C THR A 1022 -14.61 -14.63 17.49
N ALA A 1023 -15.04 -14.89 16.25
CA ALA A 1023 -16.30 -15.58 15.98
C ALA A 1023 -16.20 -16.61 14.84
N ALA A 1024 -15.98 -16.17 13.60
CA ALA A 1024 -16.17 -17.03 12.42
C ALA A 1024 -15.21 -18.23 12.39
N PHE A 1025 -13.91 -18.02 12.67
CA PHE A 1025 -12.93 -19.11 12.66
C PHE A 1025 -12.95 -19.96 13.94
N ARG A 1026 -13.77 -19.58 14.93
CA ARG A 1026 -14.06 -20.38 16.13
C ARG A 1026 -15.11 -21.47 15.91
N PHE A 1027 -15.55 -21.67 14.67
CA PHE A 1027 -16.46 -22.77 14.30
C PHE A 1027 -15.93 -24.13 14.73
N GLY A 1028 -14.61 -24.31 14.80
CA GLY A 1028 -13.99 -25.57 15.21
C GLY A 1028 -14.51 -26.06 16.56
N HIS A 1029 -14.93 -25.16 17.45
CA HIS A 1029 -15.46 -25.50 18.78
C HIS A 1029 -16.76 -26.33 18.75
N THR A 1030 -17.64 -26.16 17.75
CA THR A 1030 -18.82 -27.04 17.61
C THR A 1030 -18.43 -28.43 17.12
N LEU A 1031 -17.32 -28.55 16.37
CA LEU A 1031 -16.85 -29.81 15.79
C LEU A 1031 -16.10 -30.73 16.79
N VAL A 1032 -15.74 -30.21 17.98
CA VAL A 1032 -14.94 -30.92 18.99
C VAL A 1032 -15.74 -32.02 19.68
N ARG A 1033 -15.14 -33.19 19.80
CA ARG A 1033 -15.64 -34.30 20.63
C ARG A 1033 -15.01 -34.29 22.01
N ARG A 1034 -15.76 -34.79 23.00
CA ARG A 1034 -15.19 -35.11 24.32
C ARG A 1034 -14.16 -36.25 24.26
N PHE A 1035 -14.42 -37.29 23.47
CA PHE A 1035 -13.60 -38.50 23.45
C PHE A 1035 -12.84 -38.63 22.12
N PHE A 1036 -11.52 -38.76 22.21
CA PHE A 1036 -10.63 -39.01 21.08
C PHE A 1036 -10.30 -40.50 21.04
N ASN A 1037 -10.84 -41.20 20.04
CA ASN A 1037 -10.60 -42.63 19.90
C ASN A 1037 -9.13 -42.93 19.61
N ARG A 1038 -8.67 -44.11 20.01
CA ARG A 1038 -7.33 -44.62 19.73
C ARG A 1038 -7.43 -45.87 18.89
N TYR A 1039 -7.05 -45.76 17.63
CA TYR A 1039 -7.16 -46.87 16.67
C TYR A 1039 -5.82 -47.54 16.39
N ASP A 1040 -5.88 -48.80 15.97
CA ASP A 1040 -4.76 -49.48 15.32
C ASP A 1040 -4.74 -49.15 13.82
N MET A 1041 -3.75 -49.64 13.09
CA MET A 1041 -3.57 -49.38 11.65
C MET A 1041 -4.66 -49.99 10.76
N LEU A 1042 -5.53 -50.81 11.34
CA LEU A 1042 -6.69 -51.39 10.67
C LEU A 1042 -7.98 -50.67 11.07
N TYR A 1043 -7.88 -49.46 11.64
CA TYR A 1043 -9.00 -48.64 12.10
C TYR A 1043 -9.86 -49.32 13.18
N ARG A 1044 -9.27 -50.25 13.94
CA ARG A 1044 -9.95 -50.92 15.07
C ARG A 1044 -9.56 -50.28 16.38
N ASN A 1045 -10.47 -50.29 17.36
CA ASN A 1045 -10.18 -49.86 18.71
C ASN A 1045 -8.94 -50.56 19.27
N ARG A 1046 -7.87 -49.80 19.53
CA ARG A 1046 -6.64 -50.30 20.14
C ARG A 1046 -6.74 -50.28 21.66
N THR A 1047 -7.23 -49.17 22.20
CA THR A 1047 -7.39 -48.93 23.64
C THR A 1047 -8.61 -48.05 23.90
N ALA A 1048 -8.96 -47.84 25.18
CA ALA A 1048 -10.02 -46.91 25.55
C ALA A 1048 -9.74 -45.50 24.99
N PRO A 1049 -10.80 -44.75 24.59
CA PRO A 1049 -10.64 -43.41 24.09
C PRO A 1049 -10.06 -42.48 25.15
N LEU A 1050 -9.37 -41.44 24.70
CA LEU A 1050 -8.86 -40.36 25.53
C LEU A 1050 -10.02 -39.39 25.87
N ASP A 1051 -10.31 -39.17 27.15
CA ASP A 1051 -11.23 -38.10 27.58
C ASP A 1051 -10.49 -36.75 27.53
N LEU A 1052 -10.99 -35.83 26.72
CA LEU A 1052 -10.42 -34.49 26.58
C LEU A 1052 -10.45 -33.71 27.91
N VAL A 1053 -11.47 -33.90 28.73
CA VAL A 1053 -11.61 -33.21 30.03
C VAL A 1053 -10.40 -33.47 30.92
N ASP A 1054 -9.93 -34.71 30.95
CA ASP A 1054 -8.78 -35.11 31.76
C ASP A 1054 -7.43 -34.84 31.08
N ASN A 1055 -7.41 -34.43 29.81
CA ASN A 1055 -6.19 -34.38 29.00
C ASN A 1055 -5.90 -33.01 28.36
N PHE A 1056 -6.60 -31.94 28.79
CA PHE A 1056 -6.11 -30.59 28.53
C PHE A 1056 -4.73 -30.36 29.17
N ASN A 1057 -3.83 -29.72 28.43
CA ASN A 1057 -2.43 -29.47 28.80
C ASN A 1057 -1.64 -30.72 29.23
N SER A 1058 -2.05 -31.90 28.77
CA SER A 1058 -1.39 -33.16 29.13
C SER A 1058 -1.00 -33.92 27.89
N VAL A 1059 0.30 -34.16 27.72
CA VAL A 1059 0.88 -34.86 26.58
C VAL A 1059 1.24 -36.31 26.89
N GLU A 1060 0.87 -36.84 28.06
CA GLU A 1060 1.17 -38.23 28.45
C GLU A 1060 0.70 -39.25 27.40
N ALA A 1061 -0.42 -38.94 26.73
CA ALA A 1061 -0.96 -39.73 25.64
C ALA A 1061 0.01 -39.95 24.47
N VAL A 1062 0.87 -38.97 24.21
CA VAL A 1062 1.92 -38.97 23.15
C VAL A 1062 3.10 -39.86 23.56
N TYR A 1063 3.45 -39.88 24.85
CA TYR A 1063 4.53 -40.71 25.42
C TYR A 1063 4.14 -42.19 25.61
N ASP A 1064 2.84 -42.51 25.64
CA ASP A 1064 2.37 -43.86 25.96
C ASP A 1064 2.54 -44.85 24.80
N LYS A 1065 3.73 -45.46 24.73
CA LYS A 1065 4.06 -46.52 23.76
C LYS A 1065 3.12 -47.73 23.82
N HIS A 1066 2.57 -48.07 24.99
CA HIS A 1066 1.73 -49.25 25.16
C HIS A 1066 0.34 -49.02 24.55
N LYS A 1067 -0.17 -47.79 24.65
CA LYS A 1067 -1.44 -47.38 24.03
C LYS A 1067 -1.29 -46.81 22.61
N GLY A 1068 -0.10 -46.90 22.02
CA GLY A 1068 0.16 -46.57 20.61
C GLY A 1068 0.56 -45.11 20.33
N GLY A 1069 0.83 -44.30 21.36
CA GLY A 1069 1.38 -42.95 21.24
C GLY A 1069 0.67 -42.06 20.20
N ILE A 1070 1.48 -41.35 19.39
CA ILE A 1070 1.02 -40.48 18.30
C ILE A 1070 0.22 -41.26 17.25
N ASP A 1071 0.68 -42.45 16.88
CA ASP A 1071 0.12 -43.20 15.78
C ASP A 1071 -1.35 -43.58 16.02
N SER A 1072 -1.69 -44.02 17.23
CA SER A 1072 -3.07 -44.41 17.55
C SER A 1072 -4.02 -43.22 17.65
N LEU A 1073 -3.52 -42.06 18.09
CA LEU A 1073 -4.28 -40.80 18.10
C LEU A 1073 -4.51 -40.30 16.67
N LEU A 1074 -3.47 -40.35 15.82
CA LEU A 1074 -3.55 -39.94 14.42
C LEU A 1074 -4.61 -40.76 13.67
N VAL A 1075 -4.53 -42.10 13.73
CA VAL A 1075 -5.54 -42.97 13.08
C VAL A 1075 -6.91 -42.79 13.71
N GLY A 1076 -6.97 -42.56 15.02
CA GLY A 1076 -8.20 -42.21 15.73
C GLY A 1076 -8.89 -40.98 15.16
N MET A 1077 -8.15 -39.91 14.87
CA MET A 1077 -8.67 -38.69 14.27
C MET A 1077 -9.10 -38.87 12.81
N LEU A 1078 -8.41 -39.75 12.07
CA LEU A 1078 -8.76 -40.09 10.68
C LEU A 1078 -10.03 -40.95 10.58
N GLY A 1079 -10.24 -41.85 11.53
CA GLY A 1079 -11.35 -42.81 11.52
C GLY A 1079 -12.59 -42.39 12.30
N THR A 1080 -12.53 -41.31 13.09
CA THR A 1080 -13.65 -40.85 13.92
C THR A 1080 -14.34 -39.66 13.26
N PRO A 1081 -15.68 -39.60 13.19
CA PRO A 1081 -16.38 -38.42 12.67
C PRO A 1081 -16.20 -37.21 13.59
N THR A 1082 -16.18 -35.98 13.06
CA THR A 1082 -16.37 -34.78 13.90
C THR A 1082 -17.76 -34.78 14.51
N MET A 1083 -17.99 -33.88 15.48
CA MET A 1083 -19.35 -33.41 15.74
C MET A 1083 -19.90 -32.67 14.50
N ALA A 1084 -21.23 -32.61 14.37
CA ALA A 1084 -21.88 -31.84 13.31
C ALA A 1084 -21.60 -30.35 13.49
N PHE A 1085 -21.59 -29.60 12.38
CA PHE A 1085 -21.68 -28.14 12.48
C PHE A 1085 -23.14 -27.80 12.80
N ASP A 1086 -23.37 -27.38 14.03
CA ASP A 1086 -24.66 -26.88 14.50
C ASP A 1086 -24.43 -25.93 15.68
N ARG A 1087 -25.53 -25.49 16.32
CA ARG A 1087 -25.43 -24.63 17.50
C ARG A 1087 -24.99 -25.37 18.75
N PHE A 1088 -24.89 -26.69 18.79
CA PHE A 1088 -24.57 -27.44 20.00
C PHE A 1088 -23.06 -27.57 20.21
N VAL A 1089 -22.64 -27.58 21.47
CA VAL A 1089 -21.23 -27.67 21.86
C VAL A 1089 -21.07 -28.60 23.05
N THR A 1090 -20.08 -29.49 22.99
CA THR A 1090 -19.83 -30.46 24.05
C THR A 1090 -19.54 -29.82 25.42
N ASN A 1091 -20.05 -30.43 26.49
CA ASN A 1091 -19.78 -29.99 27.86
C ASN A 1091 -18.29 -30.07 28.24
N ALA A 1092 -17.46 -30.82 27.49
CA ALA A 1092 -16.00 -30.79 27.68
C ALA A 1092 -15.43 -29.37 27.53
N LEU A 1093 -16.00 -28.55 26.65
CA LEU A 1093 -15.61 -27.15 26.44
C LEU A 1093 -16.50 -26.16 27.20
N ARG A 1094 -17.78 -26.51 27.41
CA ARG A 1094 -18.79 -25.61 27.97
C ARG A 1094 -18.82 -25.57 29.50
N ASN A 1095 -18.39 -26.64 30.15
CA ASN A 1095 -18.44 -26.78 31.62
C ASN A 1095 -17.10 -27.23 32.22
N HIS A 1096 -16.28 -27.95 31.44
CA HIS A 1096 -15.08 -28.63 31.93
C HIS A 1096 -13.77 -28.12 31.32
N LEU A 1097 -13.79 -26.96 30.62
CA LEU A 1097 -12.57 -26.41 30.05
C LEU A 1097 -11.54 -26.17 31.17
N PHE A 1098 -10.38 -26.81 31.03
CA PHE A 1098 -9.29 -26.79 32.02
C PHE A 1098 -9.68 -27.13 33.47
N GLY A 1099 -10.77 -27.87 33.68
CA GLY A 1099 -11.17 -28.32 35.01
C GLY A 1099 -10.04 -29.06 35.72
N ARG A 1100 -10.02 -28.97 37.06
CA ARG A 1100 -9.11 -29.77 37.88
C ARG A 1100 -9.56 -31.24 37.83
N ARG A 1101 -8.62 -32.16 37.60
CA ARG A 1101 -8.88 -33.60 37.49
C ARG A 1101 -9.53 -34.11 38.78
N GLY A 1102 -10.69 -34.76 38.65
CA GLY A 1102 -11.39 -35.34 39.79
C GLY A 1102 -12.11 -34.34 40.71
N GLU A 1103 -12.06 -33.04 40.43
CA GLU A 1103 -12.80 -32.01 41.18
C GLU A 1103 -14.02 -31.52 40.37
N PRO A 1104 -15.25 -31.92 40.73
CA PRO A 1104 -16.45 -31.46 40.06
C PRO A 1104 -16.58 -29.94 40.10
N LEU A 1105 -17.25 -29.36 39.08
CA LEU A 1105 -17.60 -27.94 39.02
C LEU A 1105 -16.39 -27.00 38.98
N SER A 1106 -15.18 -27.50 38.75
CA SER A 1106 -13.97 -26.69 38.74
C SER A 1106 -13.69 -26.02 37.40
N GLY A 1107 -14.35 -26.41 36.29
CA GLY A 1107 -14.00 -25.95 34.93
C GLY A 1107 -14.52 -24.56 34.54
N MET A 1108 -14.23 -24.18 33.29
CA MET A 1108 -14.70 -22.96 32.63
C MET A 1108 -15.62 -23.24 31.43
N ASP A 1109 -16.20 -22.18 30.88
CA ASP A 1109 -17.09 -22.23 29.71
C ASP A 1109 -16.49 -21.48 28.52
N LEU A 1110 -15.95 -22.21 27.53
CA LEU A 1110 -15.36 -21.65 26.32
C LEU A 1110 -16.34 -20.82 25.49
N ILE A 1111 -17.63 -21.17 25.48
CA ILE A 1111 -18.63 -20.49 24.66
C ILE A 1111 -18.97 -19.13 25.27
N SER A 1112 -19.08 -19.07 26.60
CA SER A 1112 -19.17 -17.81 27.32
C SER A 1112 -17.96 -16.92 27.03
N LEU A 1113 -16.74 -17.49 27.02
CA LEU A 1113 -15.52 -16.75 26.66
C LEU A 1113 -15.55 -16.23 25.22
N ASN A 1114 -16.04 -17.00 24.25
CA ASN A 1114 -16.13 -16.56 22.84
C ASN A 1114 -17.05 -15.34 22.68
N ILE A 1115 -18.24 -15.39 23.29
CA ILE A 1115 -19.22 -14.30 23.24
C ILE A 1115 -18.64 -13.03 23.90
N LEU A 1116 -18.08 -13.17 25.10
CA LEU A 1116 -17.47 -12.05 25.81
C LEU A 1116 -16.25 -11.49 25.07
N ARG A 1117 -15.45 -12.34 24.42
CA ARG A 1117 -14.30 -11.91 23.61
C ARG A 1117 -14.75 -11.07 22.41
N ALA A 1118 -15.82 -11.45 21.72
CA ALA A 1118 -16.36 -10.65 20.63
C ALA A 1118 -16.90 -9.29 21.12
N ARG A 1119 -17.57 -9.25 22.28
CA ARG A 1119 -18.02 -7.99 22.92
C ARG A 1119 -16.83 -7.11 23.36
N ASP A 1120 -15.79 -7.72 23.94
CA ASP A 1120 -14.54 -7.06 24.34
C ASP A 1120 -13.79 -6.45 23.16
N HIS A 1121 -13.86 -7.09 21.99
CA HIS A 1121 -13.26 -6.65 20.73
C HIS A 1121 -14.14 -5.66 19.94
N GLY A 1122 -15.27 -5.22 20.51
CA GLY A 1122 -16.18 -4.30 19.82
C GLY A 1122 -16.72 -4.85 18.50
N VAL A 1123 -16.91 -6.17 18.38
CA VAL A 1123 -17.44 -6.78 17.15
C VAL A 1123 -18.92 -6.46 17.01
N GLN A 1124 -19.32 -6.03 15.80
CA GLN A 1124 -20.71 -5.73 15.48
C GLN A 1124 -21.63 -6.96 15.63
N PRO A 1125 -22.92 -6.76 15.99
CA PRO A 1125 -23.89 -7.85 16.07
C PRO A 1125 -24.06 -8.60 14.74
N TYR A 1126 -24.57 -9.83 14.84
CA TYR A 1126 -24.78 -10.75 13.71
C TYR A 1126 -25.50 -10.11 12.51
N ASN A 1127 -26.53 -9.31 12.77
CA ASN A 1127 -27.35 -8.71 11.70
C ASN A 1127 -26.57 -7.72 10.80
N ALA A 1128 -25.54 -7.06 11.34
CA ALA A 1128 -24.67 -6.18 10.56
C ALA A 1128 -23.77 -6.96 9.57
N PHE A 1129 -23.30 -8.14 9.99
CA PHE A 1129 -22.50 -9.02 9.12
C PHE A 1129 -23.35 -9.72 8.06
N ARG A 1130 -24.61 -10.04 8.35
CA ARG A 1130 -25.56 -10.49 7.30
C ARG A 1130 -25.64 -9.49 6.16
N GLU A 1131 -25.84 -8.21 6.50
CA GLU A 1131 -25.92 -7.12 5.54
C GLU A 1131 -24.61 -6.94 4.76
N LEU A 1132 -23.46 -6.94 5.44
CA LEU A 1132 -22.15 -6.92 4.79
C LEU A 1132 -21.98 -8.06 3.78
N CYS A 1133 -22.48 -9.25 4.11
CA CYS A 1133 -22.42 -10.45 3.29
C CYS A 1133 -23.50 -10.53 2.19
N GLY A 1134 -24.29 -9.46 2.01
CA GLY A 1134 -25.31 -9.36 0.96
C GLY A 1134 -26.63 -10.07 1.29
N LEU A 1135 -26.82 -10.49 2.54
CA LEU A 1135 -28.11 -11.00 3.03
C LEU A 1135 -28.99 -9.84 3.50
N ARG A 1136 -30.30 -10.06 3.53
CA ARG A 1136 -31.25 -9.06 4.02
C ARG A 1136 -31.10 -8.90 5.54
N ARG A 1137 -30.90 -7.67 5.99
CA ARG A 1137 -30.99 -7.30 7.41
C ARG A 1137 -32.36 -7.69 7.98
N ALA A 1138 -32.39 -8.52 9.01
CA ALA A 1138 -33.64 -8.93 9.67
C ALA A 1138 -34.19 -7.76 10.50
N GLN A 1139 -35.51 -7.55 10.45
CA GLN A 1139 -36.21 -6.58 11.29
C GLN A 1139 -36.91 -7.26 12.46
N ARG A 1140 -37.23 -8.54 12.31
CA ARG A 1140 -37.85 -9.40 13.33
C ARG A 1140 -37.34 -10.84 13.21
N PHE A 1141 -37.52 -11.64 14.25
CA PHE A 1141 -36.98 -13.00 14.34
C PHE A 1141 -37.48 -13.91 13.21
N GLU A 1142 -38.71 -13.71 12.73
CA GLU A 1142 -39.27 -14.50 11.62
C GLU A 1142 -38.55 -14.26 10.29
N ASP A 1143 -37.87 -13.12 10.12
CA ASP A 1143 -37.10 -12.83 8.91
C ASP A 1143 -35.83 -13.70 8.79
N LEU A 1144 -35.47 -14.43 9.86
CA LEU A 1144 -34.33 -15.37 9.91
C LEU A 1144 -34.69 -16.77 9.37
N ALA A 1145 -35.96 -17.07 9.10
CA ALA A 1145 -36.42 -18.40 8.68
C ALA A 1145 -35.84 -18.89 7.34
N THR A 1146 -35.30 -17.97 6.55
CA THR A 1146 -34.62 -18.32 5.30
C THR A 1146 -33.29 -19.04 5.57
N GLU A 1147 -32.50 -18.57 6.55
CA GLU A 1147 -31.18 -19.11 6.87
C GLU A 1147 -31.18 -20.02 8.09
N MET A 1148 -32.13 -19.90 9.01
CA MET A 1148 -32.18 -20.64 10.28
C MET A 1148 -33.38 -21.58 10.36
N ASP A 1149 -33.31 -22.60 11.23
CA ASP A 1149 -34.47 -23.40 11.58
C ASP A 1149 -35.33 -22.78 12.68
N ASP A 1150 -36.60 -23.20 12.75
CA ASP A 1150 -37.56 -22.67 13.72
C ASP A 1150 -37.12 -22.88 15.17
N THR A 1151 -36.33 -23.92 15.45
CA THR A 1151 -35.84 -24.21 16.80
C THR A 1151 -34.73 -23.25 17.22
N ALA A 1152 -33.85 -22.88 16.29
CA ALA A 1152 -32.79 -21.90 16.48
C ALA A 1152 -33.38 -20.49 16.63
N ILE A 1153 -34.37 -20.15 15.79
CA ILE A 1153 -35.09 -18.88 15.89
C ILE A 1153 -35.83 -18.79 17.23
N ALA A 1154 -36.52 -19.85 17.65
CA ALA A 1154 -37.21 -19.89 18.94
C ALA A 1154 -36.24 -19.71 20.11
N ALA A 1155 -35.06 -20.35 20.07
CA ALA A 1155 -34.05 -20.21 21.12
C ALA A 1155 -33.38 -18.83 21.15
N LEU A 1156 -33.13 -18.22 19.99
CA LEU A 1156 -32.64 -16.83 19.92
C LEU A 1156 -33.69 -15.86 20.46
N ARG A 1157 -34.95 -16.04 20.06
CA ARG A 1157 -36.09 -15.20 20.49
C ARG A 1157 -36.39 -15.33 21.98
N SER A 1158 -36.08 -16.47 22.60
CA SER A 1158 -36.33 -16.65 24.04
C SER A 1158 -35.35 -15.87 24.92
N ILE A 1159 -34.21 -15.41 24.39
CA ILE A 1159 -33.20 -14.70 25.18
C ILE A 1159 -32.87 -13.30 24.65
N TYR A 1160 -32.83 -13.08 23.34
CA TYR A 1160 -32.58 -11.76 22.77
C TYR A 1160 -33.88 -10.99 22.59
N LEU A 1161 -33.88 -9.72 22.98
CA LEU A 1161 -35.06 -8.85 22.90
C LEU A 1161 -35.30 -8.30 21.48
N SER A 1162 -34.25 -8.25 20.67
CA SER A 1162 -34.26 -7.83 19.26
C SER A 1162 -33.29 -8.68 18.45
N VAL A 1163 -33.57 -8.85 17.15
CA VAL A 1163 -32.64 -9.47 16.20
C VAL A 1163 -31.35 -8.67 16.03
N GLU A 1164 -31.39 -7.38 16.33
CA GLU A 1164 -30.21 -6.49 16.32
C GLU A 1164 -29.25 -6.74 17.48
N ASP A 1165 -29.68 -7.48 18.51
CA ASP A 1165 -28.88 -7.71 19.71
C ASP A 1165 -28.02 -8.97 19.63
N ILE A 1166 -28.30 -9.86 18.67
CA ILE A 1166 -27.69 -11.18 18.53
C ILE A 1166 -26.17 -11.03 18.36
N ASP A 1167 -25.40 -11.57 19.30
CA ASP A 1167 -23.94 -11.58 19.19
C ASP A 1167 -23.51 -12.42 17.97
N LEU A 1168 -22.38 -12.06 17.35
CA LEU A 1168 -21.97 -12.68 16.08
C LEU A 1168 -21.85 -14.21 16.18
N PHE A 1169 -21.09 -14.74 17.16
CA PHE A 1169 -20.86 -16.18 17.31
C PHE A 1169 -22.14 -17.03 17.42
N PRO A 1170 -23.09 -16.76 18.35
CA PRO A 1170 -24.33 -17.52 18.43
C PRO A 1170 -25.22 -17.37 17.18
N GLY A 1171 -25.21 -16.18 16.55
CA GLY A 1171 -25.91 -15.96 15.28
C GLY A 1171 -25.36 -16.84 14.16
N LEU A 1172 -24.03 -16.88 13.99
CA LEU A 1172 -23.39 -17.67 12.94
C LEU A 1172 -23.63 -19.18 13.09
N LEU A 1173 -23.54 -19.73 14.31
CA LEU A 1173 -23.77 -21.17 14.55
C LEU A 1173 -25.25 -21.58 14.45
N SER A 1174 -26.17 -20.62 14.45
CA SER A 1174 -27.60 -20.87 14.34
C SER A 1174 -28.10 -20.92 12.88
N GLU A 1175 -27.27 -20.49 11.91
CA GLU A 1175 -27.57 -20.60 10.48
C GLU A 1175 -27.35 -22.05 9.98
N ARG A 1176 -28.14 -22.44 8.97
CA ARG A 1176 -27.99 -23.72 8.27
C ARG A 1176 -26.79 -23.70 7.32
N PRO A 1177 -26.00 -24.78 7.24
CA PRO A 1177 -24.95 -24.93 6.24
C PRO A 1177 -25.45 -24.73 4.80
N MET A 1178 -24.63 -24.11 3.94
CA MET A 1178 -24.94 -24.00 2.52
C MET A 1178 -24.83 -25.37 1.83
N LYS A 1179 -25.56 -25.55 0.73
CA LYS A 1179 -25.44 -26.77 -0.08
C LYS A 1179 -24.00 -26.94 -0.60
N GLY A 1180 -23.39 -28.09 -0.28
CA GLY A 1180 -22.03 -28.42 -0.71
C GLY A 1180 -20.91 -27.75 0.11
N ALA A 1181 -21.24 -27.14 1.25
CA ALA A 1181 -20.30 -26.50 2.16
C ALA A 1181 -20.61 -26.91 3.61
N LEU A 1182 -19.60 -26.89 4.49
CA LEU A 1182 -19.79 -27.09 5.93
C LEU A 1182 -20.38 -25.84 6.59
N MET A 1183 -20.05 -24.65 6.08
CA MET A 1183 -20.39 -23.38 6.70
C MET A 1183 -21.70 -22.78 6.18
N PRO A 1184 -22.40 -22.01 7.03
CA PRO A 1184 -23.55 -21.22 6.64
C PRO A 1184 -23.13 -19.93 5.90
N PRO A 1185 -24.05 -19.22 5.22
CA PRO A 1185 -23.70 -18.15 4.28
C PRO A 1185 -22.94 -16.98 4.92
N THR A 1186 -23.36 -16.49 6.10
CA THR A 1186 -22.69 -15.33 6.73
C THR A 1186 -21.29 -15.71 7.20
N MET A 1187 -21.14 -16.88 7.83
CA MET A 1187 -19.83 -17.36 8.29
C MET A 1187 -18.89 -17.64 7.12
N ALA A 1188 -19.39 -18.29 6.06
CA ALA A 1188 -18.60 -18.60 4.88
C ALA A 1188 -18.12 -17.35 4.14
N CYS A 1189 -18.93 -16.29 4.12
CA CYS A 1189 -18.55 -14.99 3.58
C CYS A 1189 -17.37 -14.36 4.36
N ILE A 1190 -17.43 -14.31 5.69
CA ILE A 1190 -16.34 -13.77 6.53
C ILE A 1190 -15.06 -14.59 6.36
N ILE A 1191 -15.17 -15.92 6.32
CA ILE A 1191 -14.03 -16.82 6.10
C ILE A 1191 -13.44 -16.60 4.70
N ALA A 1192 -14.27 -16.53 3.65
CA ALA A 1192 -13.82 -16.33 2.28
C ALA A 1192 -13.14 -14.95 2.09
N GLU A 1193 -13.65 -13.91 2.74
CA GLU A 1193 -13.06 -12.57 2.78
C GLU A 1193 -11.64 -12.61 3.35
N GLN A 1194 -11.44 -13.24 4.51
CA GLN A 1194 -10.13 -13.33 5.15
C GLN A 1194 -9.15 -14.15 4.32
N PHE A 1195 -9.55 -15.34 3.83
CA PHE A 1195 -8.67 -16.17 3.00
C PHE A 1195 -8.37 -15.53 1.64
N GLN A 1196 -9.26 -14.69 1.10
CA GLN A 1196 -8.94 -13.90 -0.10
C GLN A 1196 -7.81 -12.92 0.19
N ARG A 1197 -7.84 -12.21 1.32
CA ARG A 1197 -6.75 -11.31 1.70
C ARG A 1197 -5.46 -12.07 2.01
N SER A 1198 -5.53 -13.19 2.73
CA SER A 1198 -4.36 -14.04 3.00
C SER A 1198 -3.72 -14.64 1.74
N LYS A 1199 -4.45 -14.76 0.61
CA LYS A 1199 -3.90 -15.13 -0.71
C LYS A 1199 -3.41 -13.93 -1.51
N LYS A 1200 -4.27 -12.92 -1.70
CA LYS A 1200 -4.06 -11.78 -2.60
C LYS A 1200 -3.01 -10.81 -2.08
N CYS A 1201 -2.86 -10.72 -0.77
CA CYS A 1201 -2.06 -9.68 -0.11
C CYS A 1201 -0.76 -10.27 0.47
N ASP A 1202 -0.50 -11.55 0.19
CA ASP A 1202 0.72 -12.26 0.54
C ASP A 1202 1.67 -12.32 -0.66
N ARG A 1203 2.75 -11.55 -0.60
CA ARG A 1203 3.80 -11.53 -1.63
C ARG A 1203 4.32 -12.92 -1.90
N PHE A 1204 4.49 -13.72 -0.85
CA PHE A 1204 5.12 -15.04 -0.91
C PHE A 1204 4.09 -16.17 -1.08
N PHE A 1205 2.84 -15.88 -1.47
CA PHE A 1205 1.87 -16.92 -1.80
C PHE A 1205 2.45 -17.88 -2.85
N TYR A 1206 2.34 -19.19 -2.62
CA TYR A 1206 3.18 -20.18 -3.30
C TYR A 1206 3.04 -20.22 -4.83
N GLU A 1207 1.90 -19.78 -5.39
CA GLU A 1207 1.69 -19.73 -6.85
C GLU A 1207 2.15 -18.41 -7.50
N ASN A 1208 2.64 -17.44 -6.74
CA ASN A 1208 2.87 -16.08 -7.24
C ASN A 1208 3.95 -16.03 -8.35
N ASN A 1209 3.82 -15.07 -9.27
CA ASN A 1209 4.65 -14.95 -10.47
C ASN A 1209 5.88 -14.03 -10.33
N LEU A 1210 6.10 -13.46 -9.14
CA LEU A 1210 7.16 -12.49 -8.88
C LEU A 1210 8.55 -13.12 -9.03
N ALA A 1211 9.43 -12.49 -9.82
CA ALA A 1211 10.64 -13.12 -10.35
C ALA A 1211 11.62 -13.56 -9.26
N GLU A 1212 11.71 -12.79 -8.17
CA GLU A 1212 12.64 -12.95 -7.06
C GLU A 1212 12.24 -14.08 -6.11
N ILE A 1213 10.96 -14.44 -6.07
CA ILE A 1213 10.37 -15.33 -5.05
C ILE A 1213 9.57 -16.50 -5.63
N LYS A 1214 9.33 -16.55 -6.93
CA LYS A 1214 8.53 -17.63 -7.53
C LYS A 1214 9.26 -18.96 -7.41
N PHE A 1215 8.50 -20.02 -7.24
CA PHE A 1215 9.00 -21.36 -7.52
C PHE A 1215 9.18 -21.53 -9.03
N THR A 1216 10.08 -22.40 -9.47
CA THR A 1216 10.08 -22.80 -10.89
C THR A 1216 8.78 -23.53 -11.22
N LYS A 1217 8.40 -23.61 -12.50
CA LYS A 1217 7.18 -24.32 -12.89
C LYS A 1217 7.22 -25.78 -12.47
N GLU A 1218 8.40 -26.40 -12.55
CA GLU A 1218 8.64 -27.78 -12.13
C GLU A 1218 8.44 -27.94 -10.63
N GLN A 1219 9.03 -27.05 -9.81
CA GLN A 1219 8.82 -27.05 -8.35
C GLN A 1219 7.36 -26.85 -7.99
N LEU A 1220 6.67 -25.90 -8.63
CA LEU A 1220 5.26 -25.63 -8.39
C LEU A 1220 4.37 -26.82 -8.76
N ASN A 1221 4.70 -27.52 -9.85
CA ASN A 1221 4.00 -28.73 -10.25
C ASN A 1221 4.21 -29.90 -9.28
N GLU A 1222 5.35 -29.98 -8.59
CA GLU A 1222 5.52 -30.94 -7.48
C GLU A 1222 4.70 -30.53 -6.25
N ILE A 1223 4.71 -29.25 -5.86
CA ILE A 1223 3.89 -28.74 -4.73
C ILE A 1223 2.39 -29.01 -4.96
N ARG A 1224 1.90 -28.84 -6.19
CA ARG A 1224 0.49 -29.11 -6.56
C ARG A 1224 0.05 -30.57 -6.44
N LYS A 1225 0.99 -31.51 -6.29
CA LYS A 1225 0.68 -32.93 -6.05
C LYS A 1225 0.49 -33.23 -4.57
N ILE A 1226 0.93 -32.33 -3.69
CA ILE A 1226 0.90 -32.53 -2.25
C ILE A 1226 -0.53 -32.59 -1.76
N LYS A 1227 -0.78 -33.55 -0.87
CA LYS A 1227 -2.00 -33.69 -0.10
C LYS A 1227 -1.62 -33.94 1.35
N LEU A 1228 -2.46 -33.52 2.29
CA LEU A 1228 -2.22 -33.78 3.71
C LEU A 1228 -2.05 -35.29 3.97
N GLY A 1229 -2.82 -36.15 3.31
CA GLY A 1229 -2.65 -37.60 3.43
C GLY A 1229 -1.28 -38.12 2.97
N GLY A 1230 -0.67 -37.49 1.97
CA GLY A 1230 0.69 -37.80 1.54
C GLY A 1230 1.73 -37.44 2.60
N ILE A 1231 1.59 -36.26 3.22
CA ILE A 1231 2.44 -35.82 4.34
C ILE A 1231 2.29 -36.77 5.53
N LEU A 1232 1.06 -37.17 5.87
CA LEU A 1232 0.83 -38.13 6.96
C LEU A 1232 1.53 -39.48 6.67
N CYS A 1233 1.41 -40.03 5.47
CA CYS A 1233 2.10 -41.26 5.07
C CYS A 1233 3.63 -41.12 5.12
N ALA A 1234 4.18 -39.98 4.71
CA ALA A 1234 5.62 -39.77 4.71
C ALA A 1234 6.23 -39.66 6.12
N ASN A 1235 5.42 -39.28 7.12
CA ASN A 1235 5.89 -38.92 8.47
C ASN A 1235 5.31 -39.78 9.60
N ALA A 1236 4.41 -40.72 9.30
CA ALA A 1236 3.89 -41.72 10.23
C ALA A 1236 4.19 -43.13 9.69
N PRO A 1237 5.39 -43.69 9.94
CA PRO A 1237 5.83 -44.96 9.33
C PRO A 1237 4.92 -46.16 9.63
N ALA A 1238 4.18 -46.10 10.73
CA ALA A 1238 3.27 -47.17 11.10
C ALA A 1238 1.96 -47.14 10.28
N LEU A 1239 1.62 -46.02 9.63
CA LEU A 1239 0.41 -45.84 8.83
C LEU A 1239 0.55 -46.51 7.46
N MET A 1240 -0.07 -47.69 7.29
CA MET A 1240 0.03 -48.46 6.04
C MET A 1240 -1.06 -48.15 5.00
N LYS A 1241 -2.26 -47.74 5.43
CA LYS A 1241 -3.37 -47.35 4.55
C LYS A 1241 -4.01 -46.05 5.07
N ILE A 1242 -4.25 -45.10 4.18
CA ILE A 1242 -4.95 -43.85 4.46
C ILE A 1242 -5.92 -43.52 3.32
N GLN A 1243 -7.00 -42.81 3.63
CA GLN A 1243 -7.88 -42.23 2.63
C GLN A 1243 -7.20 -41.06 1.88
N PRO A 1244 -7.48 -40.86 0.58
CA PRO A 1244 -6.88 -39.76 -0.18
C PRO A 1244 -7.25 -38.36 0.32
N ASP A 1245 -8.46 -38.20 0.87
CA ASP A 1245 -8.95 -36.95 1.48
C ASP A 1245 -9.12 -37.18 2.97
N VAL A 1246 -8.10 -36.80 3.74
CA VAL A 1246 -8.03 -37.09 5.19
C VAL A 1246 -9.07 -36.35 6.01
N PHE A 1247 -9.68 -35.30 5.45
CA PHE A 1247 -10.77 -34.58 6.09
C PHE A 1247 -12.12 -35.29 5.95
N ALA A 1248 -12.22 -36.29 5.08
CA ALA A 1248 -13.38 -37.16 4.97
C ALA A 1248 -13.17 -38.45 5.77
N LEU A 1249 -14.27 -39.06 6.20
CA LEU A 1249 -14.26 -40.41 6.76
C LEU A 1249 -13.83 -41.42 5.68
N PRO A 1250 -13.15 -42.52 6.07
CA PRO A 1250 -12.91 -43.64 5.17
C PRO A 1250 -14.24 -44.24 4.68
N ASP A 1251 -14.35 -44.50 3.37
CA ASP A 1251 -15.47 -45.22 2.76
C ASP A 1251 -15.06 -46.70 2.55
N GLU A 1252 -15.94 -47.65 2.87
CA GLU A 1252 -15.69 -49.08 2.64
C GLU A 1252 -15.64 -49.46 1.16
N LEU A 1253 -16.16 -48.60 0.27
CA LEU A 1253 -16.17 -48.81 -1.19
C LEU A 1253 -14.92 -48.28 -1.92
N VAL A 1254 -13.93 -47.70 -1.21
CA VAL A 1254 -12.70 -47.10 -1.80
C VAL A 1254 -11.39 -47.62 -1.21
#